data_AF-A0A226D648-F1
#
_entry.id   AF-A0A226D648-F1
#
_cell.length_a   1.000
_cell.length_b   1.000
_cell.length_c   1.000
_cell.angle_alpha   90.00
_cell.angle_beta   90.00
_cell.angle_gamma   90.00
#
_symmetry.space_group_name_H-M   'P 1'
#
loop_
_entity.id
_entity.type
_entity.pdbx_description
1 polymer ?
#
loop_
_entity_poly.entity_id
_entity_poly.type
_entity_poly.pdbx_seq_one_letter_code
_entity_poly.pdbx_strand_id
1 'polypeptide(L)'
;MQKLPLVLAIIGVTVGALALIFGFQLFPMLMKKKITAQSQLVNGTDKWESWRVVPIPVFQRIYIFNVTNHEEVMRGGKPILQELGPYVYQHKRTKVDISVDEDSDTVSYKHKDSYFFRQDMTTGSLTDKIVVLNIPYLGAVYKSMLAGTAARYMVSETISEQFPDEDMYVQITVDEFLFGGYYVPLIAELSALRGETLMPNNTFGLYYGKNGSESLTYEIRAGVKEPEKFGRVVSYNKDKSMQFFDDEKCDAVEGYDGSMMAPFLTRDKEFYFFIPNLCRKMQFKFDGDTEMGGIPAYKFTVPPFYLADVKTNPDNMCYCSNPGDDGEKCFKSGVWELSKCRQGTPMVMSFPHFYNADPVYLDQSVGLVPDQEKHEMVIILEPTAAISFKVAVRVQMNFAIKPTRYFKKLKNIPEMVHPIFWMDQGVTLPPPVLQMVKDKLIKTQEVVRLGTYVGFGVGCLFIVAALLVCWCRSRKSTKTAYAPTFNTQKASIAKMKASESENTYSASPLKPDYTAEKYSKITSPPNPRPTVPEEERPFLPPQNGQVISTPPRSIPVPAPVISYRPHSPSGVRMDDANPSVVGFHPKIEDNRSRDEPDENNGFPPRTVTPSGRNPPLGSLGVPFPQSNQFSSSNSVNNDLNEIDNTLRDINDAVSSYENLK
;
A
#
# COMPACT_ATOMS: atom_id res chain seq x y z
N MET A 1 -18.42 -62.15 18.87
CA MET A 1 -18.23 -61.56 17.52
C MET A 1 -19.45 -60.84 16.91
N GLN A 2 -20.70 -61.00 17.40
CA GLN A 2 -21.88 -60.38 16.76
C GLN A 2 -21.79 -58.84 16.62
N LYS A 3 -21.33 -58.12 17.66
CA LYS A 3 -21.22 -56.64 17.67
C LYS A 3 -20.14 -56.02 16.74
N LEU A 4 -19.29 -56.82 16.09
CA LEU A 4 -18.15 -56.31 15.29
C LEU A 4 -18.49 -55.25 14.23
N PRO A 5 -19.49 -55.41 13.33
CA PRO A 5 -19.80 -54.38 12.33
C PRO A 5 -20.36 -53.10 12.97
N LEU A 6 -21.10 -53.21 14.08
CA LEU A 6 -21.57 -52.04 14.82
C LEU A 6 -20.38 -51.25 15.40
N VAL A 7 -19.39 -51.93 15.98
CA VAL A 7 -18.16 -51.31 16.49
C VAL A 7 -17.37 -50.64 15.37
N LEU A 8 -17.19 -51.31 14.22
CA LEU A 8 -16.50 -50.73 13.05
C LEU A 8 -17.24 -49.50 12.49
N ALA A 9 -18.57 -49.54 12.41
CA ALA A 9 -19.37 -48.40 11.96
C ALA A 9 -19.26 -47.21 12.92
N ILE A 10 -19.32 -47.44 14.24
CA ILE A 10 -19.11 -46.40 15.26
C ILE A 10 -17.72 -45.78 15.12
N ILE A 11 -16.66 -46.60 15.03
CA ILE A 11 -15.29 -46.11 14.84
C ILE A 11 -15.18 -45.26 13.56
N GLY A 12 -15.74 -45.74 12.44
CA GLY A 12 -15.71 -45.01 11.17
C GLY A 12 -16.42 -43.66 11.22
N VAL A 13 -17.61 -43.60 11.85
CA VAL A 13 -18.35 -42.35 12.06
C VAL A 13 -17.58 -41.41 13.00
N THR A 14 -17.04 -41.91 14.12
CA THR A 14 -16.27 -41.08 15.06
C THR A 14 -14.99 -40.53 14.43
N VAL A 15 -14.21 -41.35 13.73
CA VAL A 15 -12.97 -40.91 13.05
C VAL A 15 -13.28 -39.90 11.95
N GLY A 16 -14.29 -40.17 11.11
CA GLY A 16 -14.70 -39.25 10.05
C GLY A 16 -15.22 -37.91 10.58
N ALA A 17 -16.08 -37.94 11.61
CA ALA A 17 -16.61 -36.74 12.23
C ALA A 17 -15.50 -35.92 12.93
N LEU A 18 -14.60 -36.57 13.69
CA LEU A 18 -13.49 -35.88 14.35
C LEU A 18 -12.52 -35.25 13.32
N ALA A 19 -12.23 -35.94 12.21
CA ALA A 19 -11.42 -35.38 11.13
C ALA A 19 -12.05 -34.12 10.54
N LEU A 20 -13.35 -34.16 10.19
CA LEU A 20 -14.07 -32.99 9.64
C LEU A 20 -14.17 -31.83 10.65
N ILE A 21 -14.49 -32.12 11.92
CA ILE A 21 -14.56 -31.11 12.99
C ILE A 21 -13.17 -30.48 13.20
N PHE A 22 -12.10 -31.28 13.21
CA PHE A 22 -10.75 -30.77 13.34
C PHE A 22 -10.38 -29.86 12.17
N GLY A 23 -10.54 -30.35 10.94
CA GLY A 23 -10.09 -29.66 9.73
C GLY A 23 -10.87 -28.40 9.36
N PHE A 24 -12.20 -28.42 9.51
CA PHE A 24 -13.08 -27.33 9.07
C PHE A 24 -13.52 -26.38 10.18
N GLN A 25 -13.41 -26.76 11.46
CA GLN A 25 -13.82 -25.90 12.58
C GLN A 25 -12.66 -25.58 13.52
N LEU A 26 -12.01 -26.59 14.10
CA LEU A 26 -11.00 -26.37 15.15
C LEU A 26 -9.71 -25.73 14.60
N PHE A 27 -9.16 -26.27 13.50
CA PHE A 27 -7.91 -25.76 12.93
C PHE A 27 -8.03 -24.32 12.41
N PRO A 28 -9.08 -23.93 11.65
CA PRO A 28 -9.30 -22.52 11.28
C PRO A 28 -9.43 -21.60 12.50
N MET A 29 -10.11 -22.03 13.57
CA MET A 29 -10.20 -21.27 14.83
C MET A 29 -8.83 -21.09 15.49
N LEU A 30 -8.03 -22.16 15.59
CA LEU A 30 -6.68 -22.11 16.18
C LEU A 30 -5.73 -21.25 15.34
N MET A 31 -5.77 -21.38 14.01
CA MET A 31 -5.01 -20.54 13.09
C MET A 31 -5.41 -19.07 13.21
N LYS A 32 -6.71 -18.76 13.26
CA LYS A 32 -7.20 -17.39 13.46
C LYS A 32 -6.65 -16.81 14.77
N LYS A 33 -6.84 -17.53 15.89
CA LYS A 33 -6.31 -17.11 17.21
C LYS A 33 -4.79 -16.89 17.19
N LYS A 34 -4.03 -17.79 16.56
CA LYS A 34 -2.56 -17.70 16.49
C LYS A 34 -2.10 -16.51 15.63
N ILE A 35 -2.68 -16.31 14.45
CA ILE A 35 -2.36 -15.17 13.58
C ILE A 35 -2.74 -13.85 14.25
N THR A 36 -3.92 -13.77 14.88
CA THR A 36 -4.33 -12.61 15.69
C THR A 36 -3.29 -12.31 16.77
N ALA A 37 -2.95 -13.26 17.63
CA ALA A 37 -1.97 -13.05 18.70
C ALA A 37 -0.57 -12.65 18.18
N GLN A 38 -0.12 -13.25 17.07
CA GLN A 38 1.18 -12.92 16.45
C GLN A 38 1.16 -11.61 15.66
N SER A 39 0.00 -11.01 15.41
CA SER A 39 -0.08 -9.70 14.74
C SER A 39 0.14 -8.51 15.68
N GLN A 40 -0.17 -8.63 16.98
CA GLN A 40 -0.25 -7.51 17.93
C GLN A 40 1.13 -6.86 18.21
N LEU A 41 1.15 -5.55 18.48
CA LEU A 41 2.36 -4.86 18.96
C LEU A 41 2.49 -5.01 20.47
N VAL A 42 3.17 -6.08 20.91
CA VAL A 42 3.54 -6.31 22.31
C VAL A 42 5.06 -6.25 22.44
N ASN A 43 5.56 -5.42 23.35
CA ASN A 43 7.00 -5.22 23.57
C ASN A 43 7.72 -6.54 23.88
N GLY A 44 8.91 -6.74 23.32
CA GLY A 44 9.70 -7.98 23.45
C GLY A 44 9.29 -9.13 22.51
N THR A 45 8.33 -8.94 21.60
CA THR A 45 7.98 -9.94 20.57
C THR A 45 8.75 -9.74 19.25
N ASP A 46 8.91 -10.80 18.45
CA ASP A 46 9.47 -10.72 17.08
C ASP A 46 8.73 -9.67 16.22
N LYS A 47 7.40 -9.56 16.42
CA LYS A 47 6.53 -8.61 15.72
C LYS A 47 6.91 -7.16 16.07
N TRP A 48 7.11 -6.88 17.35
CA TRP A 48 7.57 -5.58 17.84
C TRP A 48 8.94 -5.20 17.29
N GLU A 49 9.92 -6.12 17.29
CA GLU A 49 11.25 -5.83 16.77
C GLU A 49 11.25 -5.61 15.25
N SER A 50 10.53 -6.44 14.48
CA SER A 50 10.38 -6.26 13.03
C SER A 50 9.59 -5.01 12.64
N TRP A 51 8.71 -4.53 13.52
CA TRP A 51 8.03 -3.25 13.37
C TRP A 51 8.96 -2.07 13.66
N ARG A 52 9.71 -2.14 14.77
CA ARG A 52 10.65 -1.12 15.24
C ARG A 52 11.78 -0.88 14.24
N VAL A 53 12.34 -1.95 13.69
CA VAL A 53 13.39 -1.92 12.67
C VAL A 53 13.00 -2.89 11.55
N VAL A 54 12.69 -2.35 10.37
CA VAL A 54 12.31 -3.16 9.21
C VAL A 54 13.47 -4.09 8.84
N PRO A 55 13.30 -5.43 8.83
CA PRO A 55 14.40 -6.39 8.69
C PRO A 55 14.84 -6.61 7.23
N ILE A 56 14.12 -6.01 6.28
CA ILE A 56 14.37 -6.09 4.83
C ILE A 56 14.79 -4.73 4.28
N PRO A 57 15.76 -4.66 3.35
CA PRO A 57 16.18 -3.38 2.78
C PRO A 57 15.07 -2.80 1.90
N VAL A 58 14.63 -1.59 2.24
CA VAL A 58 13.77 -0.78 1.37
C VAL A 58 14.70 0.01 0.43
N PHE A 59 14.33 0.07 -0.84
CA PHE A 59 15.07 0.86 -1.83
C PHE A 59 14.19 1.98 -2.34
N GLN A 60 14.78 3.17 -2.43
CA GLN A 60 14.22 4.30 -3.14
C GLN A 60 15.02 4.51 -4.42
N ARG A 61 14.31 4.56 -5.54
CA ARG A 61 14.85 4.81 -6.89
C ARG A 61 14.28 6.12 -7.36
N ILE A 62 15.12 7.06 -7.74
CA ILE A 62 14.72 8.38 -8.22
C ILE A 62 15.06 8.49 -9.70
N TYR A 63 14.12 8.98 -10.49
CA TYR A 63 14.24 9.19 -11.93
C TYR A 63 13.94 10.66 -12.21
N ILE A 64 14.88 11.38 -12.81
CA ILE A 64 14.82 12.83 -13.00
C ILE A 64 14.43 13.13 -14.45
N PHE A 65 13.56 14.11 -14.67
CA PHE A 65 13.25 14.61 -16.01
C PHE A 65 14.16 15.79 -16.35
N ASN A 66 15.28 15.50 -17.03
CA ASN A 66 16.20 16.51 -17.56
C ASN A 66 15.58 17.21 -18.77
N VAL A 67 15.62 18.55 -18.82
CA VAL A 67 14.97 19.35 -19.88
C VAL A 67 16.00 19.74 -20.94
N THR A 68 15.87 19.18 -22.15
CA THR A 68 16.91 19.31 -23.20
C THR A 68 16.75 20.57 -24.06
N ASN A 69 15.59 21.25 -24.02
CA ASN A 69 15.29 22.46 -24.79
C ASN A 69 14.80 23.63 -23.91
N HIS A 70 15.31 23.76 -22.68
CA HIS A 70 14.83 24.72 -21.68
C HIS A 70 14.66 26.17 -22.21
N GLU A 71 15.59 26.68 -23.02
CA GLU A 71 15.47 28.01 -23.62
C GLU A 71 14.26 28.17 -24.56
N GLU A 72 13.87 27.11 -25.26
CA GLU A 72 12.69 27.10 -26.12
C GLU A 72 11.41 27.21 -25.27
N VAL A 73 11.37 26.51 -24.14
CA VAL A 73 10.26 26.57 -23.18
C VAL A 73 10.12 27.97 -22.57
N MET A 74 11.23 28.65 -22.30
CA MET A 74 11.25 30.07 -21.89
C MET A 74 10.66 31.02 -22.94
N ARG A 75 10.58 30.58 -24.20
CA ARG A 75 9.98 31.31 -25.33
C ARG A 75 8.56 30.80 -25.69
N GLY A 76 7.99 29.90 -24.90
CA GLY A 76 6.65 29.32 -25.11
C GLY A 76 6.64 27.97 -25.84
N GLY A 77 7.80 27.37 -26.09
CA GLY A 77 7.94 26.03 -26.66
C GLY A 77 7.50 24.93 -25.68
N LYS A 78 7.37 23.70 -26.21
CA LYS A 78 7.00 22.52 -25.41
C LYS A 78 8.26 21.86 -24.83
N PRO A 79 8.31 21.51 -23.54
CA PRO A 79 9.48 20.83 -22.96
C PRO A 79 9.68 19.44 -23.57
N ILE A 80 10.94 19.14 -23.88
CA ILE A 80 11.45 17.83 -24.24
C ILE A 80 12.18 17.28 -23.02
N LEU A 81 11.62 16.22 -22.46
CA LEU A 81 12.08 15.58 -21.24
C LEU A 81 12.92 14.34 -21.57
N GLN A 82 14.07 14.24 -20.93
CA GLN A 82 14.92 13.05 -20.92
C GLN A 82 14.90 12.45 -19.51
N GLU A 83 14.37 11.23 -19.37
CA GLU A 83 14.48 10.50 -18.11
C GLU A 83 15.93 10.09 -17.84
N LEU A 84 16.43 10.41 -16.65
CA LEU A 84 17.73 10.00 -16.14
C LEU A 84 17.56 9.24 -14.82
N GLY A 85 18.14 8.05 -14.73
CA GLY A 85 18.09 7.21 -13.53
C GLY A 85 18.10 5.71 -13.83
N PRO A 86 17.79 4.86 -12.84
CA PRO A 86 17.52 5.24 -11.46
C PRO A 86 18.78 5.70 -10.72
N TYR A 87 18.61 6.69 -9.83
CA TYR A 87 19.54 7.00 -8.75
C TYR A 87 19.02 6.32 -7.48
N VAL A 88 19.80 5.39 -6.93
CA VAL A 88 19.31 4.42 -5.93
C VAL A 88 19.89 4.69 -4.55
N TYR A 89 19.00 4.80 -3.56
CA TYR A 89 19.35 4.89 -2.16
C TYR A 89 18.67 3.74 -1.41
N GLN A 90 19.44 2.99 -0.63
CA GLN A 90 18.89 2.10 0.38
C GLN A 90 18.36 2.97 1.53
N HIS A 91 17.05 2.90 1.77
CA HIS A 91 16.35 3.65 2.80
C HIS A 91 16.15 2.77 4.03
N LYS A 92 16.63 3.24 5.18
CA LYS A 92 16.45 2.59 6.48
C LYS A 92 15.55 3.47 7.34
N ARG A 93 14.35 2.96 7.63
CA ARG A 93 13.38 3.57 8.54
C ARG A 93 13.35 2.81 9.86
N THR A 94 13.58 3.52 10.97
CA THR A 94 13.53 2.97 12.34
C THR A 94 12.54 3.77 13.17
N LYS A 95 11.79 3.13 14.08
CA LYS A 95 10.99 3.85 15.08
C LYS A 95 11.88 4.27 16.26
N VAL A 96 11.72 5.52 16.68
CA VAL A 96 12.33 6.14 17.88
C VAL A 96 11.25 6.82 18.72
N ASP A 97 11.60 7.29 19.92
CA ASP A 97 10.68 7.93 20.89
C ASP A 97 9.39 7.13 21.12
N ILE A 98 9.54 5.81 21.32
CA ILE A 98 8.42 4.88 21.39
C ILE A 98 7.79 4.92 22.79
N SER A 99 6.49 5.17 22.84
CA SER A 99 5.66 5.11 24.05
C SER A 99 4.46 4.18 23.81
N VAL A 100 4.04 3.43 24.84
CA VAL A 100 2.89 2.51 24.80
C VAL A 100 1.86 3.00 25.80
N ASP A 101 0.60 3.08 25.37
CA ASP A 101 -0.56 3.31 26.22
C ASP A 101 -1.42 2.04 26.24
N GLU A 102 -1.34 1.32 27.35
CA GLU A 102 -2.11 0.09 27.57
C GLU A 102 -3.61 0.37 27.79
N ASP A 103 -4.00 1.56 28.25
CA ASP A 103 -5.41 1.91 28.48
C ASP A 103 -6.13 2.19 27.16
N SER A 104 -5.50 2.98 26.27
CA SER A 104 -6.07 3.28 24.95
C SER A 104 -5.74 2.25 23.86
N ASP A 105 -4.89 1.25 24.11
CA ASP A 105 -4.40 0.26 23.12
C ASP A 105 -3.66 0.94 21.94
N THR A 106 -2.79 1.91 22.26
CA THR A 106 -2.00 2.66 21.27
C THR A 106 -0.49 2.60 21.51
N VAL A 107 0.26 2.84 20.44
CA VAL A 107 1.72 3.03 20.44
C VAL A 107 2.02 4.33 19.72
N SER A 108 2.73 5.24 20.39
CA SER A 108 3.25 6.48 19.82
C SER A 108 4.74 6.36 19.49
N TYR A 109 5.20 6.98 18.40
CA TYR A 109 6.60 6.92 17.95
C TYR A 109 6.89 7.97 16.88
N LYS A 110 8.18 8.23 16.59
CA LYS A 110 8.63 8.94 15.38
C LYS A 110 9.34 7.99 14.42
N HIS A 111 9.28 8.28 13.13
CA HIS A 111 10.18 7.65 12.15
C HIS A 111 11.51 8.41 12.11
N LYS A 112 12.63 7.69 12.24
CA LYS A 112 13.96 8.18 11.88
C LYS A 112 14.37 7.57 10.55
N ASP A 113 14.61 8.41 9.55
CA ASP A 113 14.89 8.01 8.17
C ASP A 113 16.37 8.23 7.83
N SER A 114 17.04 7.19 7.34
CA SER A 114 18.44 7.24 6.90
C SER A 114 18.60 6.72 5.47
N TYR A 115 19.44 7.36 4.68
CA TYR A 115 19.61 7.10 3.25
C TYR A 115 21.07 6.76 2.96
N PHE A 116 21.30 5.64 2.27
CA PHE A 116 22.61 5.13 1.92
C PHE A 116 22.67 4.94 0.41
N PHE A 117 23.51 5.72 -0.29
CA PHE A 117 23.62 5.65 -1.74
C PHE A 117 24.11 4.27 -2.22
N ARG A 118 23.56 3.78 -3.33
CA ARG A 118 23.83 2.47 -3.93
C ARG A 118 24.33 2.63 -5.36
N GLN A 119 25.63 2.90 -5.48
CA GLN A 119 26.33 3.00 -6.77
C GLN A 119 26.18 1.73 -7.61
N ASP A 120 26.14 0.55 -6.97
CA ASP A 120 25.99 -0.76 -7.60
C ASP A 120 24.60 -1.00 -8.24
N MET A 121 23.62 -0.15 -7.92
CA MET A 121 22.26 -0.21 -8.46
C MET A 121 21.87 1.04 -9.27
N THR A 122 22.78 2.02 -9.35
CA THR A 122 22.55 3.32 -10.00
C THR A 122 23.12 3.32 -11.41
N THR A 123 22.39 3.87 -12.38
CA THR A 123 22.78 3.83 -13.81
C THR A 123 23.51 5.09 -14.29
N GLY A 124 23.33 6.24 -13.64
CA GLY A 124 24.04 7.50 -13.94
C GLY A 124 25.15 7.85 -12.93
N SER A 125 25.74 9.03 -13.06
CA SER A 125 26.62 9.63 -12.04
C SER A 125 25.87 10.67 -11.21
N LEU A 126 26.20 10.76 -9.92
CA LEU A 126 25.77 11.87 -9.07
C LEU A 126 26.36 13.23 -9.52
N THR A 127 27.45 13.21 -10.30
CA THR A 127 28.09 14.40 -10.88
C THR A 127 27.53 14.83 -12.23
N ASP A 128 26.58 14.08 -12.81
CA ASP A 128 26.00 14.44 -14.11
C ASP A 128 25.27 15.78 -14.01
N LYS A 129 25.57 16.72 -14.92
CA LYS A 129 24.89 18.01 -14.99
C LYS A 129 23.54 17.86 -15.70
N ILE A 130 22.50 18.34 -15.04
CA ILE A 130 21.10 18.28 -15.43
C ILE A 130 20.50 19.69 -15.45
N VAL A 131 19.50 19.90 -16.30
CA VAL A 131 18.67 21.11 -16.33
C VAL A 131 17.29 20.75 -15.82
N VAL A 132 16.90 21.34 -14.69
CA VAL A 132 15.64 21.08 -13.98
C VAL A 132 14.99 22.39 -13.55
N LEU A 133 13.71 22.33 -13.15
CA LEU A 133 13.03 23.51 -12.60
C LEU A 133 13.74 24.01 -11.33
N ASN A 134 13.96 25.31 -11.27
CA ASN A 134 14.46 26.01 -10.10
C ASN A 134 13.33 26.18 -9.09
N ILE A 135 13.04 25.11 -8.35
CA ILE A 135 11.86 25.02 -7.49
C ILE A 135 11.82 26.12 -6.40
N PRO A 136 12.94 26.52 -5.75
CA PRO A 136 12.97 27.66 -4.83
C PRO A 136 12.54 28.98 -5.47
N TYR A 137 13.09 29.31 -6.65
CA TYR A 137 12.73 30.51 -7.41
C TYR A 137 11.24 30.50 -7.77
N LEU A 138 10.74 29.40 -8.33
CA LEU A 138 9.32 29.29 -8.67
C LEU A 138 8.41 29.33 -7.43
N GLY A 139 8.85 28.75 -6.31
CA GLY A 139 8.16 28.86 -5.02
C GLY A 139 7.98 30.30 -4.58
N ALA A 140 9.09 31.06 -4.56
CA ALA A 140 9.07 32.49 -4.24
C ALA A 140 8.16 33.27 -5.20
N VAL A 141 8.28 33.04 -6.51
CA VAL A 141 7.47 33.72 -7.54
C VAL A 141 5.98 33.40 -7.38
N TYR A 142 5.56 32.14 -7.41
CA TYR A 142 4.13 31.80 -7.39
C TYR A 142 3.46 32.09 -6.05
N LYS A 143 4.19 32.04 -4.93
CA LYS A 143 3.60 32.43 -3.65
C LYS A 143 3.55 33.96 -3.48
N SER A 144 4.50 34.72 -4.06
CA SER A 144 4.33 36.20 -4.19
C SER A 144 3.10 36.59 -5.02
N MET A 145 2.68 35.75 -5.97
CA MET A 145 1.45 35.97 -6.75
C MET A 145 0.15 35.83 -5.93
N LEU A 146 0.22 35.38 -4.66
CA LEU A 146 -0.90 35.42 -3.72
C LEU A 146 -1.07 36.80 -3.04
N ALA A 147 0.01 37.59 -2.95
CA ALA A 147 0.07 38.90 -2.31
C ALA A 147 -0.77 39.99 -3.02
N GLY A 148 -0.80 41.21 -2.48
CA GLY A 148 -1.40 42.38 -3.12
C GLY A 148 -0.75 42.78 -4.46
N THR A 149 -1.42 43.61 -5.27
CA THR A 149 -0.87 44.00 -6.60
C THR A 149 0.42 44.82 -6.52
N ALA A 150 0.53 45.74 -5.56
CA ALA A 150 1.75 46.53 -5.33
C ALA A 150 2.90 45.64 -4.85
N ALA A 151 2.62 44.79 -3.85
CA ALA A 151 3.54 43.76 -3.36
C ALA A 151 4.14 42.96 -4.53
N ARG A 152 3.31 42.35 -5.39
CA ARG A 152 3.76 41.59 -6.59
C ARG A 152 4.72 42.36 -7.50
N TYR A 153 4.51 43.66 -7.69
CA TYR A 153 5.43 44.47 -8.49
C TYR A 153 6.77 44.66 -7.78
N MET A 154 6.75 45.03 -6.50
CA MET A 154 7.98 45.15 -5.70
C MET A 154 8.76 43.83 -5.62
N VAL A 155 8.10 42.69 -5.37
CA VAL A 155 8.78 41.37 -5.39
C VAL A 155 9.44 41.13 -6.74
N SER A 156 8.71 41.40 -7.82
CA SER A 156 9.21 41.17 -9.18
C SER A 156 10.35 42.10 -9.55
N GLU A 157 10.37 43.32 -9.04
CA GLU A 157 11.44 44.30 -9.25
C GLU A 157 12.68 43.86 -8.46
N THR A 158 12.57 43.65 -7.15
CA THR A 158 13.66 43.15 -6.29
C THR A 158 14.30 41.88 -6.84
N ILE A 159 13.49 40.87 -7.22
CA ILE A 159 14.02 39.63 -7.80
C ILE A 159 14.70 39.88 -9.15
N SER A 160 14.15 40.76 -10.00
CA SER A 160 14.74 41.03 -11.33
C SER A 160 16.03 41.85 -11.26
N GLU A 161 16.18 42.71 -10.25
CA GLU A 161 17.34 43.61 -10.10
C GLU A 161 18.47 43.01 -9.27
N GLN A 162 18.15 42.36 -8.14
CA GLN A 162 19.14 41.77 -7.25
C GLN A 162 19.56 40.35 -7.69
N PHE A 163 18.67 39.64 -8.38
CA PHE A 163 18.90 38.26 -8.84
C PHE A 163 18.67 38.11 -10.35
N PRO A 164 19.36 38.90 -11.21
CA PRO A 164 19.12 38.94 -12.65
C PRO A 164 19.41 37.60 -13.34
N ASP A 165 20.24 36.75 -12.73
CA ASP A 165 20.62 35.43 -13.26
C ASP A 165 19.64 34.31 -12.85
N GLU A 166 18.80 34.49 -11.82
CA GLU A 166 17.80 33.50 -11.40
C GLU A 166 16.71 33.33 -12.46
N ASP A 167 16.40 32.09 -12.85
CA ASP A 167 15.41 31.77 -13.88
C ASP A 167 14.60 30.51 -13.53
N MET A 168 13.56 30.20 -14.32
CA MET A 168 12.69 29.03 -14.14
C MET A 168 13.45 27.70 -14.15
N TYR A 169 14.58 27.64 -14.84
CA TYR A 169 15.46 26.47 -14.90
C TYR A 169 16.83 26.77 -14.28
N VAL A 170 17.41 25.77 -13.65
CA VAL A 170 18.76 25.80 -13.10
C VAL A 170 19.57 24.62 -13.63
N GLN A 171 20.87 24.83 -13.87
CA GLN A 171 21.80 23.77 -14.27
C GLN A 171 22.68 23.36 -13.08
N ILE A 172 22.41 22.17 -12.54
CA ILE A 172 23.06 21.62 -11.34
C ILE A 172 23.44 20.17 -11.57
N THR A 173 24.21 19.57 -10.67
CA THR A 173 24.47 18.12 -10.65
C THR A 173 23.28 17.39 -10.06
N VAL A 174 23.21 16.08 -10.31
CA VAL A 174 22.26 15.20 -9.64
C VAL A 174 22.41 15.24 -8.12
N ASP A 175 23.64 15.28 -7.56
CA ASP A 175 23.81 15.35 -6.10
C ASP A 175 23.30 16.68 -5.52
N GLU A 176 23.64 17.81 -6.16
CA GLU A 176 23.12 19.14 -5.82
C GLU A 176 21.59 19.15 -5.82
N PHE A 177 20.93 18.49 -6.79
CA PHE A 177 19.47 18.38 -6.84
C PHE A 177 18.88 17.44 -5.77
N LEU A 178 19.57 16.35 -5.43
CA LEU A 178 19.09 15.31 -4.52
C LEU A 178 19.50 15.56 -3.06
N PHE A 179 20.73 15.23 -2.67
CA PHE A 179 21.16 15.15 -1.27
C PHE A 179 22.24 16.18 -0.88
N GLY A 180 23.17 16.50 -1.79
CA GLY A 180 24.23 17.49 -1.57
C GLY A 180 23.69 18.91 -1.41
N GLY A 181 22.64 19.24 -2.18
CA GLY A 181 22.02 20.57 -2.19
C GLY A 181 22.83 21.62 -2.98
N TYR A 182 22.16 22.67 -3.45
CA TYR A 182 22.79 23.87 -3.98
C TYR A 182 22.36 25.10 -3.17
N TYR A 183 23.29 26.02 -2.94
CA TYR A 183 23.01 27.29 -2.26
C TYR A 183 22.15 28.19 -3.15
N VAL A 184 21.13 28.84 -2.58
CA VAL A 184 20.20 29.69 -3.31
C VAL A 184 20.30 31.13 -2.79
N PRO A 185 20.97 32.05 -3.51
CA PRO A 185 21.18 33.43 -3.05
C PRO A 185 19.89 34.17 -2.69
N LEU A 186 18.83 33.99 -3.49
CA LEU A 186 17.50 34.54 -3.23
C LEU A 186 16.98 34.17 -1.83
N ILE A 187 17.22 32.94 -1.39
CA ILE A 187 16.71 32.44 -0.10
C ILE A 187 17.53 32.97 1.08
N ALA A 188 18.81 33.26 0.85
CA ALA A 188 19.67 33.86 1.86
C ALA A 188 19.26 35.30 2.16
N GLU A 189 18.97 36.10 1.12
CA GLU A 189 18.50 37.47 1.27
C GLU A 189 17.14 37.51 1.98
N LEU A 190 16.20 36.67 1.57
CA LEU A 190 14.87 36.59 2.21
C LEU A 190 14.95 36.11 3.67
N SER A 191 15.89 35.21 3.99
CA SER A 191 16.11 34.77 5.37
C SER A 191 16.69 35.91 6.22
N ALA A 192 17.64 36.67 5.67
CA ALA A 192 18.21 37.85 6.31
C ALA A 192 17.16 38.93 6.57
N LEU A 193 16.25 39.17 5.60
CA LEU A 193 15.15 40.14 5.70
C LEU A 193 14.09 39.74 6.75
N ARG A 194 13.87 38.44 7.01
CA ARG A 194 13.04 37.99 8.15
C ARG A 194 13.75 38.03 9.51
N GLY A 195 15.07 37.82 9.52
CA GLY A 195 15.76 37.31 10.70
C GLY A 195 15.36 35.88 11.07
N GLU A 196 14.81 35.11 10.12
CA GLU A 196 14.36 33.73 10.28
C GLU A 196 15.03 32.82 9.23
N THR A 197 15.27 31.55 9.57
CA THR A 197 15.83 30.59 8.60
C THR A 197 14.70 30.03 7.72
N LEU A 198 14.75 30.33 6.41
CA LEU A 198 13.74 29.86 5.45
C LEU A 198 14.08 28.52 4.79
N MET A 199 15.38 28.18 4.72
CA MET A 199 15.89 26.86 4.37
C MET A 199 17.19 26.61 5.15
N PRO A 200 17.57 25.34 5.46
CA PRO A 200 18.76 25.07 6.24
C PRO A 200 19.99 25.50 5.43
N ASN A 201 20.82 26.38 6.00
CA ASN A 201 21.97 27.00 5.32
C ASN A 201 21.61 27.68 3.98
N ASN A 202 20.36 28.13 3.78
CA ASN A 202 19.86 28.70 2.51
C ASN A 202 20.11 27.77 1.30
N THR A 203 20.11 26.46 1.54
CA THR A 203 20.52 25.44 0.57
C THR A 203 19.33 24.54 0.24
N PHE A 204 19.08 24.35 -1.05
CA PHE A 204 18.05 23.45 -1.54
C PHE A 204 18.63 22.19 -2.18
N GLY A 205 18.20 21.03 -1.69
CA GLY A 205 18.11 19.78 -2.45
C GLY A 205 16.90 18.99 -1.95
N LEU A 206 16.31 18.12 -2.79
CA LEU A 206 15.07 17.38 -2.46
C LEU A 206 15.13 16.62 -1.12
N TYR A 207 16.31 16.12 -0.79
CA TYR A 207 16.64 15.39 0.44
C TYR A 207 17.76 16.05 1.25
N TYR A 208 18.07 17.32 0.99
CA TYR A 208 19.08 18.08 1.76
C TYR A 208 18.69 18.15 3.24
N GLY A 209 19.66 17.85 4.12
CA GLY A 209 19.44 17.76 5.57
C GLY A 209 18.46 16.66 6.02
N LYS A 210 17.93 15.83 5.12
CA LYS A 210 16.90 14.84 5.45
C LYS A 210 17.47 13.48 5.91
N ASN A 211 18.78 13.25 5.79
CA ASN A 211 19.44 12.03 6.25
C ASN A 211 19.63 12.02 7.78
N GLY A 212 19.07 11.02 8.47
CA GLY A 212 19.09 10.93 9.93
C GLY A 212 18.02 11.77 10.64
N SER A 213 17.21 12.52 9.89
CA SER A 213 16.10 13.33 10.42
C SER A 213 14.93 12.47 10.94
N GLU A 214 14.14 13.06 11.83
CA GLU A 214 12.99 12.43 12.47
C GLU A 214 11.67 13.08 12.01
N SER A 215 10.59 12.30 11.96
CA SER A 215 9.23 12.79 11.70
C SER A 215 8.58 13.39 12.95
N LEU A 216 7.41 14.00 12.79
CA LEU A 216 6.49 14.19 13.92
C LEU A 216 5.98 12.84 14.43
N THR A 217 5.38 12.85 15.62
CA THR A 217 4.90 11.65 16.31
C THR A 217 3.67 11.06 15.62
N TYR A 218 3.74 9.81 15.21
CA TYR A 218 2.58 8.99 14.88
C TYR A 218 2.03 8.34 16.14
N GLU A 219 0.70 8.19 16.21
CA GLU A 219 0.02 7.30 17.14
C GLU A 219 -0.75 6.24 16.35
N ILE A 220 -0.55 4.95 16.67
CA ILE A 220 -1.25 3.83 16.01
C ILE A 220 -1.85 2.87 17.03
N ARG A 221 -2.86 2.10 16.62
CA ARG A 221 -3.44 1.02 17.43
C ARG A 221 -2.48 -0.18 17.57
N ALA A 222 -2.19 -0.57 18.81
CA ALA A 222 -1.36 -1.74 19.12
C ALA A 222 -2.06 -3.07 18.80
N GLY A 223 -3.40 -3.07 18.82
CA GLY A 223 -4.24 -4.21 18.46
C GLY A 223 -4.28 -5.32 19.52
N VAL A 224 -3.92 -5.01 20.77
CA VAL A 224 -3.98 -5.94 21.89
C VAL A 224 -5.43 -6.15 22.34
N LYS A 225 -6.21 -5.06 22.41
CA LYS A 225 -7.65 -5.07 22.76
C LYS A 225 -8.54 -5.19 21.53
N GLU A 226 -8.18 -4.50 20.44
CA GLU A 226 -8.99 -4.40 19.21
C GLU A 226 -8.19 -4.87 17.96
N PRO A 227 -8.03 -6.20 17.72
CA PRO A 227 -7.11 -6.71 16.71
C PRO A 227 -7.49 -6.37 15.26
N GLU A 228 -8.76 -6.14 14.98
CA GLU A 228 -9.24 -5.64 13.68
C GLU A 228 -8.82 -4.19 13.40
N LYS A 229 -8.53 -3.40 14.45
CA LYS A 229 -7.98 -2.05 14.35
C LYS A 229 -6.44 -2.01 14.35
N PHE A 230 -5.77 -3.15 14.55
CA PHE A 230 -4.31 -3.26 14.57
C PHE A 230 -3.63 -2.45 13.44
N GLY A 231 -2.67 -1.59 13.81
CA GLY A 231 -1.88 -0.78 12.87
C GLY A 231 -2.58 0.46 12.32
N ARG A 232 -3.86 0.72 12.64
CA ARG A 232 -4.57 1.94 12.23
C ARG A 232 -3.97 3.16 12.92
N VAL A 233 -3.77 4.24 12.17
CA VAL A 233 -3.40 5.56 12.70
C VAL A 233 -4.55 6.13 13.52
N VAL A 234 -4.22 6.71 14.68
CA VAL A 234 -5.15 7.35 15.63
C VAL A 234 -4.97 8.88 15.61
N SER A 235 -3.72 9.34 15.53
CA SER A 235 -3.36 10.75 15.40
C SER A 235 -1.97 10.91 14.76
N TYR A 236 -1.70 12.10 14.24
CA TYR A 236 -0.38 12.55 13.81
C TYR A 236 -0.09 13.88 14.51
N ASN A 237 1.02 13.94 15.25
CA ASN A 237 1.35 15.02 16.18
C ASN A 237 0.26 15.31 17.25
N LYS A 238 -0.54 14.29 17.62
CA LYS A 238 -1.77 14.37 18.45
C LYS A 238 -3.00 14.94 17.74
N ASP A 239 -2.86 15.44 16.52
CA ASP A 239 -3.97 15.92 15.70
C ASP A 239 -4.63 14.78 14.93
N LYS A 240 -5.95 14.89 14.74
CA LYS A 240 -6.77 13.93 13.98
C LYS A 240 -7.16 14.44 12.60
N SER A 241 -6.76 15.65 12.26
CA SER A 241 -6.88 16.23 10.93
C SER A 241 -5.54 16.88 10.54
N MET A 242 -5.27 16.99 9.25
CA MET A 242 -4.00 17.49 8.71
C MET A 242 -3.86 19.02 8.79
N GLN A 243 -4.96 19.72 9.07
CA GLN A 243 -5.09 21.18 9.14
C GLN A 243 -4.81 21.86 7.79
N PHE A 244 -5.06 21.16 6.67
CA PHE A 244 -4.88 21.65 5.31
C PHE A 244 -6.19 21.94 4.59
N PHE A 245 -7.26 21.17 4.84
CA PHE A 245 -8.52 21.28 4.12
C PHE A 245 -9.70 21.65 5.03
N ASP A 246 -10.56 22.53 4.51
CA ASP A 246 -11.79 23.00 5.17
C ASP A 246 -12.94 21.96 5.08
N ASP A 247 -12.60 20.68 5.17
CA ASP A 247 -13.52 19.53 5.09
C ASP A 247 -13.01 18.37 5.96
N GLU A 248 -13.84 17.89 6.89
CA GLU A 248 -13.46 16.85 7.86
C GLU A 248 -13.05 15.52 7.19
N LYS A 249 -13.71 15.11 6.12
CA LYS A 249 -13.46 13.82 5.44
C LYS A 249 -12.12 13.83 4.71
N CYS A 250 -11.77 14.96 4.10
CA CYS A 250 -10.56 15.14 3.31
C CYS A 250 -9.36 15.51 4.15
N ASP A 251 -9.55 16.24 5.25
CA ASP A 251 -8.52 16.60 6.20
C ASP A 251 -8.21 15.48 7.22
N ALA A 252 -9.10 14.50 7.41
CA ALA A 252 -8.95 13.42 8.40
C ALA A 252 -7.64 12.61 8.26
N VAL A 253 -6.90 12.53 9.37
CA VAL A 253 -5.77 11.61 9.59
C VAL A 253 -6.33 10.21 9.83
N GLU A 254 -6.47 9.44 8.75
CA GLU A 254 -7.09 8.11 8.78
C GLU A 254 -6.35 7.14 7.86
N GLY A 255 -6.09 5.92 8.34
CA GLY A 255 -5.52 4.85 7.54
C GLY A 255 -4.55 3.96 8.31
N TYR A 256 -3.57 3.44 7.59
CA TYR A 256 -2.37 2.76 8.09
C TYR A 256 -1.13 3.62 7.81
N ASP A 257 -0.04 3.45 8.57
CA ASP A 257 1.23 4.20 8.39
C ASP A 257 2.12 3.63 7.25
N GLY A 258 1.69 2.54 6.61
CA GLY A 258 2.48 1.81 5.62
C GLY A 258 3.38 0.71 6.19
N SER A 259 3.52 0.60 7.52
CA SER A 259 4.41 -0.41 8.12
C SER A 259 3.73 -1.77 8.33
N MET A 260 2.49 -1.79 8.83
CA MET A 260 1.75 -3.02 9.15
C MET A 260 0.23 -2.79 9.04
N MET A 261 -0.53 -3.87 8.84
CA MET A 261 -1.99 -3.83 8.75
C MET A 261 -2.66 -5.06 9.37
N ALA A 262 -3.96 -4.95 9.66
CA ALA A 262 -4.74 -6.01 10.28
C ALA A 262 -4.90 -7.26 9.37
N PRO A 263 -4.77 -8.48 9.91
CA PRO A 263 -4.90 -9.74 9.15
C PRO A 263 -6.33 -10.01 8.65
N PHE A 264 -6.51 -11.13 7.93
CA PHE A 264 -7.78 -11.60 7.37
C PHE A 264 -8.43 -10.61 6.39
N LEU A 265 -7.69 -10.28 5.34
CA LEU A 265 -8.12 -9.39 4.26
C LEU A 265 -9.12 -10.09 3.33
N THR A 266 -10.17 -9.39 2.96
CA THR A 266 -11.23 -9.84 2.05
C THR A 266 -11.21 -9.04 0.74
N ARG A 267 -11.86 -9.54 -0.31
CA ARG A 267 -11.84 -8.90 -1.65
C ARG A 267 -12.66 -7.60 -1.73
N ASP A 268 -13.63 -7.45 -0.84
CA ASP A 268 -14.44 -6.24 -0.64
C ASP A 268 -13.75 -5.18 0.22
N LYS A 269 -12.62 -5.52 0.88
CA LYS A 269 -11.94 -4.61 1.81
C LYS A 269 -11.23 -3.49 1.06
N GLU A 270 -11.63 -2.27 1.36
CA GLU A 270 -10.89 -1.05 1.02
C GLU A 270 -10.14 -0.54 2.26
N PHE A 271 -9.01 0.13 2.05
CA PHE A 271 -8.26 0.76 3.14
C PHE A 271 -7.51 1.99 2.65
N TYR A 272 -7.21 2.87 3.61
CA TYR A 272 -6.42 4.07 3.39
C TYR A 272 -5.01 3.88 3.94
N PHE A 273 -4.01 4.46 3.27
CA PHE A 273 -2.73 4.79 3.90
C PHE A 273 -2.67 6.28 4.18
N PHE A 274 -2.20 6.64 5.36
CA PHE A 274 -1.89 8.01 5.73
C PHE A 274 -0.39 8.23 5.57
N ILE A 275 -0.01 9.07 4.60
CA ILE A 275 1.36 9.48 4.34
C ILE A 275 1.35 11.01 4.28
N PRO A 276 1.83 11.73 5.33
CA PRO A 276 1.74 13.19 5.42
C PRO A 276 2.23 13.91 4.15
N ASN A 277 3.33 13.43 3.58
CA ASN A 277 3.98 14.01 2.41
C ASN A 277 3.17 13.91 1.09
N LEU A 278 2.11 13.10 1.05
CA LEU A 278 1.17 13.05 -0.08
C LEU A 278 0.01 14.03 0.07
N CYS A 279 -0.11 14.66 1.25
CA CYS A 279 -1.10 15.68 1.61
C CYS A 279 -2.56 15.26 1.47
N ARG A 280 -2.80 13.95 1.38
CA ARG A 280 -4.09 13.29 1.53
C ARG A 280 -3.85 11.84 1.95
N LYS A 281 -4.85 11.22 2.58
CA LYS A 281 -4.89 9.76 2.67
C LYS A 281 -5.05 9.17 1.26
N MET A 282 -4.50 7.97 1.03
CA MET A 282 -4.55 7.28 -0.27
C MET A 282 -5.39 6.02 -0.15
N GLN A 283 -6.48 5.92 -0.92
CA GLN A 283 -7.33 4.73 -0.97
C GLN A 283 -6.67 3.63 -1.79
N PHE A 284 -6.73 2.41 -1.28
CA PHE A 284 -6.38 1.19 -1.98
C PHE A 284 -7.58 0.25 -2.02
N LYS A 285 -7.81 -0.34 -3.19
CA LYS A 285 -8.89 -1.28 -3.48
C LYS A 285 -8.33 -2.55 -4.11
N PHE A 286 -9.00 -3.67 -3.87
CA PHE A 286 -8.68 -4.94 -4.50
C PHE A 286 -8.82 -4.84 -6.02
N ASP A 287 -7.76 -5.20 -6.72
CA ASP A 287 -7.66 -5.14 -8.18
C ASP A 287 -7.76 -6.55 -8.81
N GLY A 288 -7.27 -7.57 -8.10
CA GLY A 288 -7.38 -8.96 -8.55
C GLY A 288 -6.62 -9.97 -7.70
N ASP A 289 -6.96 -11.25 -7.90
CA ASP A 289 -6.17 -12.37 -7.42
C ASP A 289 -4.86 -12.48 -8.24
N THR A 290 -3.75 -12.73 -7.57
CA THR A 290 -2.42 -12.86 -8.18
C THR A 290 -1.59 -13.92 -7.45
N GLU A 291 -0.36 -14.14 -7.90
CA GLU A 291 0.56 -15.10 -7.29
C GLU A 291 1.97 -14.51 -7.18
N MET A 292 2.67 -14.78 -6.07
CA MET A 292 4.10 -14.49 -5.97
C MET A 292 4.84 -15.66 -5.31
N GLY A 293 5.84 -16.22 -6.01
CA GLY A 293 6.63 -17.35 -5.52
C GLY A 293 5.82 -18.65 -5.31
N GLY A 294 4.74 -18.87 -6.08
CA GLY A 294 3.87 -20.02 -5.85
C GLY A 294 2.99 -19.87 -4.61
N ILE A 295 2.64 -18.64 -4.22
CA ILE A 295 1.73 -18.33 -3.11
C ILE A 295 0.60 -17.43 -3.64
N PRO A 296 -0.69 -17.84 -3.47
CA PRO A 296 -1.82 -16.97 -3.79
C PRO A 296 -1.78 -15.67 -2.98
N ALA A 297 -2.00 -14.56 -3.65
CA ALA A 297 -1.92 -13.22 -3.09
C ALA A 297 -3.04 -12.33 -3.67
N TYR A 298 -3.34 -11.24 -2.99
CA TYR A 298 -4.25 -10.20 -3.50
C TYR A 298 -3.43 -9.00 -3.95
N LYS A 299 -3.75 -8.48 -5.15
CA LYS A 299 -3.25 -7.20 -5.67
C LYS A 299 -4.20 -6.08 -5.23
N PHE A 300 -3.63 -5.02 -4.66
CA PHE A 300 -4.31 -3.78 -4.34
C PHE A 300 -3.65 -2.61 -5.07
N THR A 301 -4.46 -1.72 -5.62
CA THR A 301 -4.04 -0.51 -6.35
C THR A 301 -4.90 0.68 -5.92
N VAL A 302 -4.50 1.89 -6.29
CA VAL A 302 -5.33 3.09 -6.15
C VAL A 302 -6.36 3.11 -7.29
N PRO A 303 -7.68 3.05 -7.01
CA PRO A 303 -8.67 2.99 -8.08
C PRO A 303 -8.72 4.35 -8.82
N PRO A 304 -8.80 4.40 -10.16
CA PRO A 304 -8.78 5.65 -10.93
C PRO A 304 -9.83 6.68 -10.48
N PHE A 305 -11.01 6.22 -10.07
CA PHE A 305 -12.08 7.08 -9.53
C PHE A 305 -11.65 7.89 -8.29
N TYR A 306 -10.71 7.39 -7.47
CA TYR A 306 -10.22 8.08 -6.28
C TYR A 306 -9.44 9.36 -6.61
N LEU A 307 -8.74 9.37 -7.75
CA LEU A 307 -7.97 10.51 -8.25
C LEU A 307 -8.65 11.16 -9.48
N ALA A 308 -9.93 10.87 -9.71
CA ALA A 308 -10.68 11.50 -10.80
C ALA A 308 -10.99 12.97 -10.49
N ASP A 309 -11.17 13.76 -11.55
CA ASP A 309 -11.59 15.17 -11.45
C ASP A 309 -12.92 15.34 -10.72
N VAL A 310 -13.17 16.57 -10.24
CA VAL A 310 -14.35 16.92 -9.44
C VAL A 310 -15.69 16.76 -10.18
N LYS A 311 -15.68 16.62 -11.51
CA LYS A 311 -16.89 16.37 -12.31
C LYS A 311 -17.22 14.88 -12.35
N THR A 312 -16.19 14.04 -12.40
CA THR A 312 -16.30 12.58 -12.36
C THR A 312 -16.51 12.06 -10.93
N ASN A 313 -15.81 12.67 -9.96
CA ASN A 313 -15.92 12.36 -8.53
C ASN A 313 -16.04 13.65 -7.69
N PRO A 314 -17.27 14.11 -7.40
CA PRO A 314 -17.50 15.33 -6.61
C PRO A 314 -16.90 15.32 -5.21
N ASP A 315 -16.63 14.15 -4.62
CA ASP A 315 -15.94 14.05 -3.31
C ASP A 315 -14.55 14.68 -3.34
N ASN A 316 -13.91 14.81 -4.51
CA ASN A 316 -12.57 15.41 -4.62
C ASN A 316 -12.58 16.95 -4.59
N MET A 317 -13.75 17.61 -4.52
CA MET A 317 -13.87 19.08 -4.50
C MET A 317 -13.08 19.71 -3.34
N CYS A 318 -13.10 19.09 -2.16
CA CYS A 318 -12.36 19.51 -0.96
C CYS A 318 -10.83 19.63 -1.18
N TYR A 319 -10.25 18.81 -2.06
CA TYR A 319 -8.81 18.78 -2.34
C TYR A 319 -8.37 19.85 -3.36
N CYS A 320 -9.33 20.56 -3.97
CA CYS A 320 -9.07 21.61 -4.94
C CYS A 320 -8.97 22.96 -4.22
N SER A 321 -7.81 23.61 -4.31
CA SER A 321 -7.56 24.84 -3.54
C SER A 321 -8.31 26.06 -4.07
N ASN A 322 -8.57 26.08 -5.37
CA ASN A 322 -9.27 27.15 -6.07
C ASN A 322 -10.26 26.54 -7.07
N PRO A 323 -11.47 26.12 -6.65
CA PRO A 323 -12.40 25.40 -7.54
C PRO A 323 -12.94 26.26 -8.67
N GLY A 324 -13.14 27.57 -8.43
CA GLY A 324 -13.95 28.39 -9.31
C GLY A 324 -15.43 28.25 -8.98
N ASP A 325 -16.29 28.45 -9.97
CA ASP A 325 -17.75 28.43 -9.75
C ASP A 325 -18.31 27.00 -9.83
N ASP A 326 -17.81 26.19 -10.77
CA ASP A 326 -18.26 24.81 -11.07
C ASP A 326 -17.10 23.78 -11.02
N GLY A 327 -16.03 24.09 -10.28
CA GLY A 327 -14.83 23.24 -10.23
C GLY A 327 -13.97 23.30 -11.50
N GLU A 328 -14.19 24.28 -12.37
CA GLU A 328 -13.54 24.40 -13.68
C GLU A 328 -12.04 24.73 -13.60
N LYS A 329 -11.56 25.19 -12.44
CA LYS A 329 -10.15 25.51 -12.19
C LYS A 329 -9.39 24.37 -11.50
N CYS A 330 -10.07 23.29 -11.13
CA CYS A 330 -9.45 22.11 -10.56
C CYS A 330 -8.64 21.31 -11.59
N PHE A 331 -7.66 20.54 -11.12
CA PHE A 331 -6.92 19.62 -11.97
C PHE A 331 -7.83 18.51 -12.52
N LYS A 332 -7.49 18.02 -13.71
CA LYS A 332 -8.14 16.88 -14.36
C LYS A 332 -7.72 15.56 -13.69
N SER A 333 -8.44 14.49 -14.01
CA SER A 333 -8.21 13.14 -13.49
C SER A 333 -6.73 12.71 -13.52
N GLY A 334 -6.27 12.06 -12.44
CA GLY A 334 -4.93 11.46 -12.27
C GLY A 334 -3.84 12.40 -11.75
N VAL A 335 -4.16 13.65 -11.45
CA VAL A 335 -3.28 14.62 -10.77
C VAL A 335 -3.95 15.07 -9.47
N TRP A 336 -3.20 15.21 -8.38
CA TRP A 336 -3.70 15.81 -7.13
C TRP A 336 -2.79 16.94 -6.63
N GLU A 337 -3.42 17.96 -6.06
CA GLU A 337 -2.77 19.19 -5.65
C GLU A 337 -2.11 19.06 -4.27
N LEU A 338 -0.92 19.66 -4.10
CA LEU A 338 -0.24 19.78 -2.81
C LEU A 338 -0.24 21.21 -2.26
N SER A 339 -0.80 22.19 -2.96
CA SER A 339 -0.58 23.59 -2.62
C SER A 339 -1.05 23.97 -1.21
N LYS A 340 -2.17 23.43 -0.69
CA LYS A 340 -2.58 23.68 0.70
C LYS A 340 -1.54 23.24 1.74
N CYS A 341 -0.97 22.04 1.62
CA CYS A 341 0.08 21.55 2.54
C CYS A 341 1.46 22.16 2.26
N ARG A 342 1.72 22.58 1.02
CA ARG A 342 2.91 23.34 0.60
C ARG A 342 2.55 24.84 0.51
N GLN A 343 1.82 25.33 1.52
CA GLN A 343 1.45 26.73 1.83
C GLN A 343 1.22 27.70 0.64
N GLY A 344 0.70 27.23 -0.50
CA GLY A 344 0.43 28.03 -1.70
C GLY A 344 1.39 27.83 -2.88
N THR A 345 2.49 27.09 -2.73
CA THR A 345 3.34 26.69 -3.87
C THR A 345 2.57 25.70 -4.75
N PRO A 346 2.45 25.92 -6.08
CA PRO A 346 1.60 25.11 -6.96
C PRO A 346 2.25 23.78 -7.39
N MET A 347 2.69 23.00 -6.41
CA MET A 347 3.17 21.63 -6.60
C MET A 347 2.00 20.66 -6.70
N VAL A 348 2.12 19.67 -7.59
CA VAL A 348 1.11 18.63 -7.79
C VAL A 348 1.75 17.27 -8.00
N MET A 349 1.10 16.22 -7.55
CA MET A 349 1.55 14.84 -7.75
C MET A 349 0.71 14.12 -8.80
N SER A 350 1.31 13.08 -9.38
CA SER A 350 0.67 12.12 -10.29
C SER A 350 1.30 10.74 -10.10
N PHE A 351 0.80 9.72 -10.80
CA PHE A 351 1.61 8.53 -11.05
C PHE A 351 2.66 8.81 -12.14
N PRO A 352 3.80 8.07 -12.15
CA PRO A 352 4.87 8.29 -13.12
C PRO A 352 4.39 8.27 -14.58
N HIS A 353 4.96 9.19 -15.36
CA HIS A 353 4.57 9.48 -16.75
C HIS A 353 3.07 9.74 -16.93
N PHE A 354 2.41 10.29 -15.92
CA PHE A 354 0.96 10.53 -15.90
C PHE A 354 0.12 9.26 -16.17
N TYR A 355 0.59 8.10 -15.72
CA TYR A 355 -0.16 6.85 -15.78
C TYR A 355 -1.56 7.00 -15.14
N ASN A 356 -2.59 6.55 -15.85
CA ASN A 356 -4.02 6.71 -15.51
C ASN A 356 -4.49 8.17 -15.28
N ALA A 357 -3.84 9.16 -15.89
CA ALA A 357 -4.30 10.55 -15.90
C ALA A 357 -4.93 10.99 -17.23
N ASP A 358 -5.52 12.18 -17.24
CA ASP A 358 -6.09 12.82 -18.42
C ASP A 358 -5.02 13.04 -19.52
N PRO A 359 -5.28 12.67 -20.79
CA PRO A 359 -4.28 12.75 -21.86
C PRO A 359 -3.65 14.13 -22.07
N VAL A 360 -4.31 15.22 -21.65
CA VAL A 360 -3.75 16.58 -21.77
C VAL A 360 -2.37 16.72 -21.12
N TYR A 361 -2.09 15.95 -20.06
CA TYR A 361 -0.81 15.98 -19.36
C TYR A 361 0.32 15.33 -20.17
N LEU A 362 0.00 14.34 -21.00
CA LEU A 362 0.95 13.77 -21.98
C LEU A 362 1.16 14.75 -23.14
N ASP A 363 0.10 15.39 -23.62
CA ASP A 363 0.19 16.39 -24.69
C ASP A 363 1.02 17.63 -24.31
N GLN A 364 1.21 17.89 -23.01
CA GLN A 364 2.01 19.01 -22.50
C GLN A 364 3.53 18.80 -22.56
N SER A 365 4.05 17.60 -22.80
CA SER A 365 5.51 17.33 -22.79
C SER A 365 5.92 16.21 -23.75
N VAL A 366 7.11 16.31 -24.34
CA VAL A 366 7.70 15.23 -25.13
C VAL A 366 8.57 14.36 -24.22
N GLY A 367 8.54 13.03 -24.40
CA GLY A 367 9.39 12.08 -23.66
C GLY A 367 8.67 11.27 -22.57
N LEU A 368 7.36 11.49 -22.35
CA LEU A 368 6.57 10.74 -21.39
C LEU A 368 5.95 9.48 -22.01
N VAL A 369 6.09 8.34 -21.33
CA VAL A 369 5.57 7.04 -21.77
C VAL A 369 4.95 6.29 -20.58
N PRO A 370 3.63 6.39 -20.32
CA PRO A 370 2.98 5.64 -19.25
C PRO A 370 2.99 4.12 -19.51
N ASP A 371 3.25 3.34 -18.46
CA ASP A 371 3.43 1.89 -18.47
C ASP A 371 2.91 1.34 -17.15
N GLN A 372 1.96 0.39 -17.18
CA GLN A 372 1.33 -0.13 -15.95
C GLN A 372 2.33 -0.88 -15.06
N GLU A 373 3.18 -1.74 -15.62
CA GLU A 373 4.09 -2.55 -14.82
C GLU A 373 5.15 -1.69 -14.10
N LYS A 374 5.57 -0.60 -14.75
CA LYS A 374 6.57 0.34 -14.23
C LYS A 374 5.99 1.45 -13.36
N HIS A 375 4.78 1.95 -13.64
CA HIS A 375 4.28 3.21 -13.07
C HIS A 375 3.04 3.05 -12.17
N GLU A 376 2.39 1.88 -12.14
CA GLU A 376 1.30 1.61 -11.20
C GLU A 376 1.80 1.55 -9.75
N MET A 377 1.12 2.27 -8.85
CA MET A 377 1.31 2.14 -7.39
C MET A 377 0.59 0.89 -6.89
N VAL A 378 1.34 -0.12 -6.44
CA VAL A 378 0.79 -1.47 -6.20
C VAL A 378 1.28 -2.10 -4.90
N ILE A 379 0.36 -2.80 -4.23
CA ILE A 379 0.63 -3.65 -3.07
C ILE A 379 0.14 -5.06 -3.38
N ILE A 380 1.02 -6.05 -3.24
CA ILE A 380 0.70 -7.47 -3.36
C ILE A 380 0.97 -8.11 -2.00
N LEU A 381 -0.02 -8.80 -1.45
CA LEU A 381 0.04 -9.36 -0.10
C LEU A 381 -0.67 -10.71 0.04
N GLU A 382 -0.29 -11.48 1.06
CA GLU A 382 -1.01 -12.68 1.49
C GLU A 382 -2.21 -12.28 2.38
N PRO A 383 -3.44 -12.71 2.08
CA PRO A 383 -4.64 -12.18 2.74
C PRO A 383 -4.83 -12.67 4.19
N THR A 384 -4.40 -13.88 4.55
CA THR A 384 -4.66 -14.47 5.87
C THR A 384 -3.94 -13.71 6.98
N ALA A 385 -2.64 -13.47 6.80
CA ALA A 385 -1.74 -12.85 7.76
C ALA A 385 -1.35 -11.40 7.38
N ALA A 386 -1.87 -10.88 6.26
CA ALA A 386 -1.56 -9.55 5.72
C ALA A 386 -0.04 -9.31 5.51
N ILE A 387 0.66 -10.33 4.97
CA ILE A 387 2.09 -10.25 4.70
C ILE A 387 2.31 -9.62 3.32
N SER A 388 2.84 -8.39 3.29
CA SER A 388 3.19 -7.71 2.04
C SER A 388 4.35 -8.40 1.33
N PHE A 389 4.10 -8.95 0.15
CA PHE A 389 5.09 -9.58 -0.73
C PHE A 389 5.79 -8.57 -1.63
N LYS A 390 5.05 -7.60 -2.15
CA LYS A 390 5.56 -6.44 -2.88
C LYS A 390 4.81 -5.19 -2.44
N VAL A 391 5.55 -4.13 -2.15
CA VAL A 391 5.03 -2.77 -2.02
C VAL A 391 5.85 -1.92 -2.97
N ALA A 392 5.17 -1.22 -3.89
CA ALA A 392 5.78 -0.24 -4.78
C ALA A 392 4.97 1.06 -4.69
N VAL A 393 5.44 1.99 -3.85
CA VAL A 393 4.92 3.35 -3.78
C VAL A 393 5.57 4.15 -4.90
N ARG A 394 4.78 4.45 -5.92
CA ARG A 394 5.25 5.12 -7.14
C ARG A 394 4.53 6.43 -7.33
N VAL A 395 5.26 7.54 -7.29
CA VAL A 395 4.71 8.89 -7.44
C VAL A 395 5.65 9.76 -8.26
N GLN A 396 5.06 10.69 -9.00
CA GLN A 396 5.76 11.73 -9.74
C GLN A 396 5.45 13.08 -9.14
N MET A 397 6.50 13.89 -8.99
CA MET A 397 6.39 15.28 -8.57
C MET A 397 6.39 16.19 -9.79
N ASN A 398 5.45 17.13 -9.81
CA ASN A 398 5.27 18.09 -10.88
C ASN A 398 5.07 19.50 -10.31
N PHE A 399 5.28 20.49 -11.16
CA PHE A 399 5.00 21.90 -10.87
C PHE A 399 3.95 22.42 -11.85
N ALA A 400 2.84 22.96 -11.35
CA ALA A 400 1.83 23.60 -12.20
C ALA A 400 2.30 25.04 -12.52
N ILE A 401 2.93 25.20 -13.69
CA ILE A 401 3.41 26.50 -14.17
C ILE A 401 2.32 27.22 -14.95
N LYS A 402 2.25 28.54 -14.74
CA LYS A 402 1.35 29.48 -15.43
C LYS A 402 2.11 30.77 -15.77
N PRO A 403 1.95 31.35 -16.97
CA PRO A 403 2.61 32.59 -17.32
C PRO A 403 2.14 33.75 -16.44
N THR A 404 3.06 34.66 -16.12
CA THR A 404 2.77 35.85 -15.30
C THR A 404 3.33 37.11 -15.94
N ARG A 405 2.52 38.19 -15.94
CA ARG A 405 2.91 39.49 -16.50
C ARG A 405 3.88 40.28 -15.62
N TYR A 406 4.01 39.91 -14.34
CA TYR A 406 4.83 40.63 -13.37
C TYR A 406 6.31 40.29 -13.63
N PHE A 407 6.66 39.01 -13.59
CA PHE A 407 8.00 38.51 -13.85
C PHE A 407 8.28 38.41 -15.35
N LYS A 408 9.12 39.33 -15.88
CA LYS A 408 9.41 39.44 -17.34
C LYS A 408 9.84 38.11 -17.98
N LYS A 409 10.68 37.31 -17.30
CA LYS A 409 11.15 35.99 -17.78
C LYS A 409 10.01 34.97 -17.92
N LEU A 410 8.99 35.03 -17.05
CA LEU A 410 7.87 34.08 -17.01
C LEU A 410 6.63 34.56 -17.77
N LYS A 411 6.75 35.59 -18.60
CA LYS A 411 5.62 36.12 -19.38
C LYS A 411 5.17 35.19 -20.51
N ASN A 412 6.13 34.46 -21.10
CA ASN A 412 5.93 33.70 -22.33
C ASN A 412 5.97 32.18 -22.15
N ILE A 413 6.15 31.68 -20.93
CA ILE A 413 6.19 30.23 -20.64
C ILE A 413 4.82 29.59 -20.89
N PRO A 414 4.75 28.29 -21.26
CA PRO A 414 3.48 27.59 -21.38
C PRO A 414 2.75 27.47 -20.03
N GLU A 415 1.42 27.44 -20.06
CA GLU A 415 0.61 26.96 -18.92
C GLU A 415 0.50 25.43 -19.00
N MET A 416 1.03 24.73 -17.99
CA MET A 416 1.10 23.26 -17.98
C MET A 416 1.44 22.68 -16.59
N VAL A 417 1.28 21.37 -16.43
CA VAL A 417 1.83 20.61 -15.30
C VAL A 417 3.17 20.02 -15.73
N HIS A 418 4.26 20.64 -15.30
CA HIS A 418 5.63 20.29 -15.70
C HIS A 418 6.22 19.21 -14.77
N PRO A 419 6.55 18.00 -15.28
CA PRO A 419 7.22 16.97 -14.49
C PRO A 419 8.60 17.39 -14.01
N ILE A 420 9.00 16.95 -12.81
CA ILE A 420 10.33 17.24 -12.25
C ILE A 420 11.13 15.94 -12.10
N PHE A 421 10.55 15.00 -11.35
CA PHE A 421 11.12 13.68 -11.10
C PHE A 421 10.00 12.72 -10.69
N TRP A 422 10.26 11.42 -10.77
CA TRP A 422 9.43 10.40 -10.14
C TRP A 422 10.28 9.44 -9.30
N MET A 423 9.62 8.73 -8.39
CA MET A 423 10.28 7.78 -7.51
C MET A 423 9.51 6.46 -7.39
N ASP A 424 10.26 5.36 -7.35
CA ASP A 424 9.81 4.04 -6.88
C ASP A 424 10.45 3.80 -5.51
N GLN A 425 9.65 3.94 -4.46
CA GLN A 425 10.03 3.52 -3.11
C GLN A 425 9.31 2.22 -2.78
N GLY A 426 10.07 1.16 -2.54
CA GLY A 426 9.46 -0.15 -2.43
C GLY A 426 10.36 -1.25 -1.91
N VAL A 427 9.71 -2.37 -1.62
CA VAL A 427 10.35 -3.63 -1.24
C VAL A 427 9.60 -4.78 -1.89
N THR A 428 10.35 -5.79 -2.33
CA THR A 428 9.82 -7.07 -2.78
C THR A 428 10.52 -8.14 -1.96
N LEU A 429 9.77 -9.08 -1.39
CA LEU A 429 10.35 -10.13 -0.57
C LEU A 429 11.24 -11.04 -1.45
N PRO A 430 12.50 -11.29 -1.04
CA PRO A 430 13.38 -12.13 -1.83
C PRO A 430 12.91 -13.60 -1.78
N PRO A 431 13.22 -14.42 -2.79
CA PRO A 431 12.73 -15.80 -2.89
C PRO A 431 12.90 -16.68 -1.63
N PRO A 432 14.00 -16.60 -0.86
CA PRO A 432 14.14 -17.38 0.38
C PRO A 432 13.11 -17.01 1.47
N VAL A 433 12.70 -15.73 1.53
CA VAL A 433 11.69 -15.25 2.49
C VAL A 433 10.29 -15.66 2.03
N LEU A 434 9.98 -15.54 0.73
CA LEU A 434 8.74 -16.08 0.16
C LEU A 434 8.63 -17.59 0.42
N GLN A 435 9.71 -18.36 0.20
CA GLN A 435 9.74 -19.79 0.50
C GLN A 435 9.47 -20.08 1.98
N MET A 436 10.03 -19.29 2.90
CA MET A 436 9.73 -19.42 4.33
C MET A 436 8.25 -19.16 4.66
N VAL A 437 7.61 -18.17 4.00
CA VAL A 437 6.15 -17.93 4.16
C VAL A 437 5.36 -19.11 3.61
N LYS A 438 5.71 -19.62 2.42
CA LYS A 438 5.07 -20.78 1.80
C LYS A 438 5.14 -22.01 2.70
N ASP A 439 6.30 -22.28 3.29
CA ASP A 439 6.52 -23.44 4.17
C ASP A 439 5.78 -23.31 5.51
N LYS A 440 5.85 -22.14 6.17
CA LYS A 440 5.25 -21.93 7.49
C LYS A 440 3.72 -21.78 7.44
N LEU A 441 3.18 -21.10 6.42
CA LEU A 441 1.76 -20.76 6.34
C LEU A 441 1.00 -21.68 5.37
N ILE A 442 1.38 -21.69 4.09
CA ILE A 442 0.60 -22.34 3.03
C ILE A 442 0.66 -23.86 3.14
N LYS A 443 1.87 -24.45 3.17
CA LYS A 443 2.04 -25.91 3.31
C LYS A 443 1.42 -26.45 4.59
N THR A 444 1.48 -25.71 5.70
CA THR A 444 0.80 -26.08 6.96
C THR A 444 -0.71 -26.23 6.77
N GLN A 445 -1.34 -25.28 6.07
CA GLN A 445 -2.78 -25.36 5.75
C GLN A 445 -3.09 -26.52 4.79
N GLU A 446 -2.26 -26.74 3.76
CA GLU A 446 -2.41 -27.83 2.79
C GLU A 446 -2.28 -29.21 3.45
N VAL A 447 -1.27 -29.41 4.31
CA VAL A 447 -1.04 -30.67 5.04
C VAL A 447 -2.20 -30.98 5.98
N VAL A 448 -2.74 -29.99 6.69
CA VAL A 448 -3.91 -30.21 7.56
C VAL A 448 -5.17 -30.48 6.73
N ARG A 449 -5.36 -29.81 5.59
CA ARG A 449 -6.48 -30.08 4.66
C ARG A 449 -6.38 -31.50 4.08
N LEU A 450 -5.19 -31.93 3.66
CA LEU A 450 -4.95 -33.29 3.18
C LEU A 450 -5.19 -34.32 4.29
N GLY A 451 -4.64 -34.11 5.48
CA GLY A 451 -4.86 -34.98 6.64
C GLY A 451 -6.34 -35.09 7.04
N THR A 452 -7.11 -34.01 6.88
CA THR A 452 -8.57 -33.99 7.07
C THR A 452 -9.27 -34.92 6.09
N TYR A 453 -8.95 -34.83 4.78
CA TYR A 453 -9.54 -35.71 3.77
C TYR A 453 -9.10 -37.17 3.92
N VAL A 454 -7.84 -37.42 4.28
CA VAL A 454 -7.34 -38.78 4.56
C VAL A 454 -8.05 -39.37 5.78
N GLY A 455 -8.18 -38.62 6.88
CA GLY A 455 -8.90 -39.05 8.08
C GLY A 455 -10.38 -39.34 7.82
N PHE A 456 -11.04 -38.49 7.02
CA PHE A 456 -12.41 -38.74 6.57
C PHE A 456 -12.51 -40.01 5.70
N GLY A 457 -11.60 -40.20 4.74
CA GLY A 457 -11.52 -41.40 3.92
C GLY A 457 -11.31 -42.69 4.71
N VAL A 458 -10.46 -42.66 5.75
CA VAL A 458 -10.29 -43.77 6.70
C VAL A 458 -11.61 -44.05 7.46
N GLY A 459 -12.33 -43.01 7.88
CA GLY A 459 -13.67 -43.15 8.45
C GLY A 459 -14.66 -43.86 7.51
N CYS A 460 -14.70 -43.46 6.24
CA CYS A 460 -15.50 -44.12 5.21
C CYS A 460 -15.11 -45.59 4.99
N LEU A 461 -13.80 -45.90 4.97
CA LEU A 461 -13.32 -47.28 4.82
C LEU A 461 -13.79 -48.20 5.96
N PHE A 462 -13.81 -47.71 7.21
CA PHE A 462 -14.37 -48.46 8.34
C PHE A 462 -15.88 -48.72 8.20
N ILE A 463 -16.64 -47.75 7.67
CA ILE A 463 -18.07 -47.92 7.38
C ILE A 463 -18.29 -48.94 6.26
N VAL A 464 -17.52 -48.88 5.17
CA VAL A 464 -17.59 -49.88 4.08
C VAL A 464 -17.22 -51.28 4.60
N ALA A 465 -16.19 -51.41 5.43
CA ALA A 465 -15.82 -52.67 6.06
C ALA A 465 -16.95 -53.23 6.96
N ALA A 466 -17.62 -52.37 7.73
CA ALA A 466 -18.79 -52.75 8.52
C ALA A 466 -19.94 -53.28 7.64
N LEU A 467 -20.25 -52.60 6.53
CA LEU A 467 -21.28 -53.01 5.57
C LEU A 467 -20.93 -54.34 4.89
N LEU A 468 -19.68 -54.53 4.46
CA LEU A 468 -19.20 -55.79 3.88
C LEU A 468 -19.28 -56.95 4.88
N VAL A 469 -18.93 -56.72 6.16
CA VAL A 469 -19.07 -57.72 7.23
C VAL A 469 -20.55 -58.08 7.46
N CYS A 470 -21.46 -57.10 7.45
CA CYS A 470 -22.91 -57.35 7.50
C CYS A 470 -23.41 -58.16 6.30
N TRP A 471 -23.01 -57.79 5.08
CA TRP A 471 -23.41 -58.47 3.84
C TRP A 471 -22.92 -59.92 3.77
N CYS A 472 -21.65 -60.16 4.10
CA CYS A 472 -21.08 -61.50 4.18
C CYS A 472 -21.72 -62.37 5.27
N ARG A 473 -22.20 -61.78 6.37
CA ARG A 473 -22.97 -62.50 7.40
C ARG A 473 -24.40 -62.81 6.95
N SER A 474 -25.08 -61.87 6.30
CA SER A 474 -26.41 -62.08 5.72
C SER A 474 -26.41 -63.26 4.75
N ARG A 475 -25.46 -63.29 3.80
CA ARG A 475 -25.28 -64.40 2.84
C ARG A 475 -24.98 -65.77 3.49
N LYS A 476 -24.40 -65.81 4.69
CA LYS A 476 -24.19 -67.07 5.44
C LYS A 476 -25.47 -67.55 6.13
N SER A 477 -26.30 -66.64 6.65
CA SER A 477 -27.57 -66.97 7.30
C SER A 477 -28.56 -67.67 6.36
N THR A 478 -28.60 -67.26 5.08
CA THR A 478 -29.49 -67.86 4.07
C THR A 478 -29.16 -69.32 3.75
N LYS A 479 -27.92 -69.77 3.95
CA LYS A 479 -27.49 -71.14 3.64
C LYS A 479 -27.85 -72.17 4.72
N THR A 480 -28.16 -71.73 5.94
CA THR A 480 -28.53 -72.64 7.05
C THR A 480 -30.03 -72.92 7.11
N ALA A 481 -30.85 -72.18 6.35
CA ALA A 481 -32.31 -72.34 6.31
C ALA A 481 -32.81 -73.43 5.34
N TYR A 482 -31.90 -74.20 4.71
CA TYR A 482 -32.24 -75.24 3.74
C TYR A 482 -31.60 -76.60 4.10
N ALA A 483 -31.90 -77.07 5.31
CA ALA A 483 -31.68 -78.46 5.73
C ALA A 483 -33.06 -79.11 5.97
N PRO A 484 -33.50 -80.09 5.17
CA PRO A 484 -34.80 -80.73 5.36
C PRO A 484 -34.76 -81.65 6.59
N THR A 485 -35.63 -81.38 7.57
CA THR A 485 -35.82 -82.19 8.78
C THR A 485 -36.59 -83.49 8.51
N PHE A 486 -35.96 -84.41 7.77
CA PHE A 486 -36.39 -85.80 7.68
C PHE A 486 -35.83 -86.61 8.86
N ASN A 487 -36.47 -86.54 10.05
CA ASN A 487 -36.61 -87.64 11.03
C ASN A 487 -37.22 -87.20 12.37
N THR A 488 -38.56 -87.12 12.42
CA THR A 488 -39.29 -87.15 13.72
C THR A 488 -40.63 -87.87 13.61
N GLN A 489 -40.64 -89.07 12.98
CA GLN A 489 -41.83 -89.92 12.88
C GLN A 489 -41.57 -91.40 13.23
N LYS A 490 -40.62 -91.65 14.15
CA LYS A 490 -40.32 -92.99 14.72
C LYS A 490 -40.27 -93.00 16.26
N ALA A 491 -40.95 -92.06 16.92
CA ALA A 491 -40.95 -91.93 18.38
C ALA A 491 -42.35 -91.57 18.97
N SER A 492 -43.41 -92.17 18.44
CA SER A 492 -44.78 -92.04 19.01
C SER A 492 -45.66 -93.29 18.88
N ILE A 493 -45.21 -94.34 18.17
CA ILE A 493 -45.92 -95.64 18.05
C ILE A 493 -45.22 -96.68 18.93
N ALA A 494 -45.21 -96.43 20.25
CA ALA A 494 -44.67 -97.35 21.26
C ALA A 494 -45.35 -97.27 22.63
N LYS A 495 -46.35 -96.40 22.82
CA LYS A 495 -47.10 -96.23 24.08
C LYS A 495 -48.59 -95.94 23.85
N MET A 496 -49.26 -96.79 23.07
CA MET A 496 -50.72 -96.88 22.98
C MET A 496 -51.10 -98.18 22.25
N LYS A 497 -51.08 -99.30 22.98
CA LYS A 497 -51.76 -100.59 22.70
C LYS A 497 -51.36 -101.64 23.74
N ALA A 498 -51.92 -101.48 24.93
CA ALA A 498 -52.15 -102.54 25.91
C ALA A 498 -53.57 -102.29 26.47
N SER A 499 -54.34 -103.37 26.67
CA SER A 499 -55.78 -103.38 26.98
C SER A 499 -56.69 -102.55 26.06
N GLU A 500 -57.26 -103.20 25.05
CA GLU A 500 -58.70 -103.56 25.11
C GLU A 500 -58.98 -104.74 24.19
N SER A 501 -60.07 -105.47 24.49
CA SER A 501 -60.32 -106.84 24.05
C SER A 501 -61.41 -106.97 22.99
N GLU A 502 -61.43 -108.13 22.31
CA GLU A 502 -62.59 -108.74 21.63
C GLU A 502 -63.31 -107.92 20.54
N ASN A 503 -63.10 -108.31 19.27
CA ASN A 503 -64.08 -109.19 18.60
C ASN A 503 -63.58 -109.75 17.25
N THR A 504 -64.30 -110.77 16.75
CA THR A 504 -63.88 -111.75 15.74
C THR A 504 -64.40 -111.44 14.31
N TYR A 505 -63.93 -112.23 13.32
CA TYR A 505 -64.36 -112.34 11.91
C TYR A 505 -63.75 -111.34 10.89
N SER A 506 -63.51 -111.67 9.61
CA SER A 506 -63.17 -112.93 8.91
C SER A 506 -62.82 -112.62 7.43
N ALA A 507 -61.91 -113.38 6.79
CA ALA A 507 -61.54 -113.38 5.34
C ALA A 507 -61.04 -112.04 4.71
N SER A 508 -59.92 -111.91 3.98
CA SER A 508 -59.28 -112.69 2.89
C SER A 508 -59.95 -112.51 1.51
N PRO A 509 -59.22 -112.61 0.38
CA PRO A 509 -58.15 -111.69 -0.07
C PRO A 509 -58.25 -111.34 -1.58
N LEU A 510 -57.36 -110.52 -2.17
CA LEU A 510 -56.62 -110.83 -3.43
C LEU A 510 -55.69 -109.69 -3.96
N LYS A 511 -54.68 -110.17 -4.71
CA LYS A 511 -53.54 -109.55 -5.43
C LYS A 511 -53.92 -109.16 -6.90
N PRO A 512 -52.99 -108.78 -7.84
CA PRO A 512 -51.59 -108.31 -7.76
C PRO A 512 -51.22 -107.07 -8.65
N ASP A 513 -49.94 -106.65 -8.54
CA ASP A 513 -48.97 -106.16 -9.55
C ASP A 513 -49.38 -105.68 -10.97
N TYR A 514 -48.66 -104.67 -11.52
CA TYR A 514 -47.56 -104.86 -12.51
C TYR A 514 -46.90 -103.51 -12.97
N THR A 515 -45.57 -103.51 -13.16
CA THR A 515 -44.66 -102.80 -14.15
C THR A 515 -45.05 -101.47 -14.86
N ALA A 516 -44.16 -100.68 -15.51
CA ALA A 516 -42.71 -100.42 -15.49
C ALA A 516 -42.38 -99.28 -16.50
N GLU A 517 -41.18 -98.71 -16.45
CA GLU A 517 -40.44 -97.96 -17.51
C GLU A 517 -41.11 -96.85 -18.39
N LYS A 518 -40.58 -95.61 -18.24
CA LYS A 518 -39.77 -94.85 -19.25
C LYS A 518 -40.39 -94.49 -20.64
N TYR A 519 -40.49 -93.19 -20.97
CA TYR A 519 -39.78 -92.51 -22.11
C TYR A 519 -40.27 -91.05 -22.38
N SER A 520 -39.28 -90.16 -22.53
CA SER A 520 -39.13 -88.91 -23.33
C SER A 520 -40.29 -88.09 -23.99
N LYS A 521 -40.07 -86.75 -23.97
CA LYS A 521 -40.01 -85.77 -25.11
C LYS A 521 -41.21 -84.84 -25.43
N ILE A 522 -40.85 -83.63 -25.93
CA ILE A 522 -41.63 -82.56 -26.62
C ILE A 522 -42.71 -81.87 -25.72
N THR A 523 -43.07 -80.56 -25.75
CA THR A 523 -43.07 -79.45 -26.74
C THR A 523 -42.95 -78.03 -26.10
N SER A 524 -42.40 -77.05 -26.84
CA SER A 524 -42.64 -75.58 -26.69
C SER A 524 -43.86 -75.16 -27.55
N PRO A 525 -44.48 -73.93 -27.50
CA PRO A 525 -43.93 -72.56 -27.33
C PRO A 525 -44.88 -71.67 -26.44
N PRO A 526 -45.04 -70.31 -26.53
CA PRO A 526 -44.31 -69.26 -27.28
C PRO A 526 -43.89 -67.98 -26.48
N ASN A 527 -43.20 -67.09 -27.20
CA ASN A 527 -42.91 -65.66 -26.89
C ASN A 527 -43.69 -64.82 -27.96
N PRO A 528 -43.60 -63.47 -28.12
CA PRO A 528 -43.02 -62.39 -27.28
C PRO A 528 -43.87 -61.07 -27.19
N ARG A 529 -43.49 -60.11 -26.33
CA ARG A 529 -43.06 -58.72 -26.72
C ARG A 529 -42.74 -57.81 -25.51
N PRO A 530 -41.92 -56.74 -25.69
CA PRO A 530 -41.41 -55.89 -24.62
C PRO A 530 -42.16 -54.55 -24.47
N THR A 531 -41.90 -53.84 -23.38
CA THR A 531 -42.20 -52.42 -23.19
C THR A 531 -40.95 -51.54 -23.34
N VAL A 532 -41.15 -50.31 -23.84
CA VAL A 532 -40.14 -49.30 -24.18
C VAL A 532 -40.31 -48.09 -23.24
N PRO A 533 -39.26 -47.27 -23.03
CA PRO A 533 -39.47 -45.83 -22.83
C PRO A 533 -38.55 -44.93 -23.70
N GLU A 534 -39.20 -44.21 -24.62
CA GLU A 534 -39.14 -42.77 -24.97
C GLU A 534 -37.81 -41.95 -25.09
N GLU A 535 -37.76 -41.16 -26.19
CA GLU A 535 -36.81 -40.10 -26.59
C GLU A 535 -37.61 -39.10 -27.50
N GLU A 536 -37.30 -37.82 -27.73
CA GLU A 536 -36.15 -36.93 -27.44
C GLU A 536 -36.59 -35.53 -26.95
N ARG A 537 -35.64 -34.67 -26.51
CA ARG A 537 -35.38 -33.35 -27.15
C ARG A 537 -34.13 -32.61 -26.59
N PRO A 538 -33.15 -32.23 -27.43
CA PRO A 538 -32.03 -31.37 -27.04
C PRO A 538 -32.25 -29.88 -27.38
N PHE A 539 -31.66 -28.97 -26.59
CA PHE A 539 -31.60 -27.53 -26.86
C PHE A 539 -30.29 -27.14 -27.58
N LEU A 540 -30.40 -26.19 -28.51
CA LEU A 540 -29.29 -25.65 -29.32
C LEU A 540 -28.49 -24.56 -28.57
N PRO A 541 -27.17 -24.43 -28.81
CA PRO A 541 -26.39 -23.24 -28.46
C PRO A 541 -26.43 -22.18 -29.59
N PRO A 542 -26.36 -20.87 -29.29
CA PRO A 542 -26.18 -19.83 -30.30
C PRO A 542 -24.71 -19.73 -30.79
N GLN A 543 -24.53 -19.08 -31.94
CA GLN A 543 -23.39 -19.27 -32.84
C GLN A 543 -22.23 -18.28 -32.61
N ASN A 544 -21.03 -18.70 -33.06
CA ASN A 544 -19.90 -17.81 -33.30
C ASN A 544 -20.20 -16.79 -34.41
N GLY A 545 -19.94 -15.52 -34.16
CA GLY A 545 -19.79 -14.50 -35.21
C GLY A 545 -18.32 -14.34 -35.59
N GLN A 546 -17.94 -14.66 -36.83
CA GLN A 546 -16.66 -14.25 -37.40
C GLN A 546 -16.72 -12.79 -37.84
N VAL A 547 -15.78 -11.96 -37.40
CA VAL A 547 -15.40 -10.73 -38.11
C VAL A 547 -13.88 -10.75 -38.32
N ILE A 548 -13.50 -10.33 -39.53
CA ILE A 548 -12.14 -10.42 -40.08
C ILE A 548 -11.29 -9.25 -39.57
N SER A 549 -10.07 -9.53 -39.10
CA SER A 549 -8.98 -8.56 -39.17
C SER A 549 -7.65 -9.24 -39.50
N THR A 550 -7.00 -8.74 -40.54
CA THR A 550 -5.70 -9.19 -41.04
C THR A 550 -4.54 -8.61 -40.20
N PRO A 551 -3.42 -9.32 -40.03
CA PRO A 551 -2.25 -8.77 -39.36
C PRO A 551 -1.57 -7.70 -40.25
N PRO A 552 -1.15 -6.55 -39.70
CA PRO A 552 -0.32 -5.61 -40.44
C PRO A 552 1.09 -6.17 -40.64
N ARG A 553 1.63 -5.98 -41.84
CA ARG A 553 3.00 -6.37 -42.21
C ARG A 553 4.03 -5.64 -41.36
N SER A 554 5.07 -6.36 -40.98
CA SER A 554 6.35 -5.75 -40.59
C SER A 554 6.94 -4.98 -41.78
N ILE A 555 7.25 -3.70 -41.55
CA ILE A 555 8.11 -2.90 -42.43
C ILE A 555 9.38 -2.58 -41.63
N PRO A 556 10.58 -2.92 -42.13
CA PRO A 556 11.82 -2.63 -41.42
C PRO A 556 12.21 -1.16 -41.60
N VAL A 557 12.52 -0.48 -40.49
CA VAL A 557 13.15 0.84 -40.48
C VAL A 557 14.59 0.65 -39.98
N PRO A 558 15.61 1.20 -40.68
CA PRO A 558 17.00 0.82 -40.47
C PRO A 558 17.62 1.42 -39.21
N ALA A 559 18.50 0.65 -38.57
CA ALA A 559 19.36 1.14 -37.49
C ALA A 559 20.44 2.09 -38.04
N PRO A 560 20.71 3.25 -37.41
CA PRO A 560 21.85 4.08 -37.75
C PRO A 560 23.13 3.44 -37.20
N VAL A 561 23.99 2.97 -38.11
CA VAL A 561 25.36 2.56 -37.79
C VAL A 561 26.18 3.82 -37.47
N ILE A 562 26.62 3.96 -36.22
CA ILE A 562 27.67 4.92 -35.85
C ILE A 562 28.87 4.14 -35.32
N SER A 563 29.88 4.00 -36.17
CA SER A 563 31.19 3.48 -35.80
C SER A 563 32.08 4.60 -35.26
N TYR A 564 32.57 4.47 -34.02
CA TYR A 564 33.73 5.23 -33.57
C TYR A 564 34.85 4.29 -33.13
N ARG A 565 36.04 4.46 -33.71
CA ARG A 565 37.28 3.81 -33.26
C ARG A 565 37.76 4.47 -31.97
N PRO A 566 38.36 3.71 -31.04
CA PRO A 566 39.06 4.30 -29.90
C PRO A 566 40.41 4.88 -30.35
N HIS A 567 40.73 6.08 -29.89
CA HIS A 567 42.10 6.59 -29.84
C HIS A 567 42.59 6.54 -28.39
N SER A 568 43.54 5.64 -28.11
CA SER A 568 44.49 5.80 -27.00
C SER A 568 45.53 6.86 -27.40
N PRO A 569 46.22 7.49 -26.41
CA PRO A 569 47.48 6.89 -25.97
C PRO A 569 47.79 7.05 -24.47
N SER A 570 48.82 6.31 -24.01
CA SER A 570 49.68 6.56 -22.83
C SER A 570 49.02 6.78 -21.45
N GLY A 571 49.30 6.02 -20.38
CA GLY A 571 50.37 5.06 -20.16
C GLY A 571 51.46 5.60 -19.23
N VAL A 572 51.23 5.50 -17.91
CA VAL A 572 52.26 5.55 -16.86
C VAL A 572 51.99 4.39 -15.90
N ARG A 573 53.05 3.80 -15.35
CA ARG A 573 53.08 2.52 -14.63
C ARG A 573 54.00 2.67 -13.42
N MET A 574 53.52 2.28 -12.24
CA MET A 574 54.26 1.95 -11.00
C MET A 574 53.24 1.76 -9.87
N ASP A 575 53.42 0.93 -8.86
CA ASP A 575 54.00 -0.44 -8.76
C ASP A 575 53.47 -1.05 -7.44
N ASP A 576 53.62 -2.36 -7.23
CA ASP A 576 52.99 -3.11 -6.13
C ASP A 576 53.48 -2.76 -4.71
N ALA A 577 52.57 -2.76 -3.71
CA ALA A 577 52.83 -3.27 -2.36
C ALA A 577 51.52 -3.50 -1.55
N ASN A 578 51.43 -4.66 -0.90
CA ASN A 578 50.41 -5.12 0.06
C ASN A 578 51.17 -5.83 1.21
N PRO A 579 50.60 -6.29 2.35
CA PRO A 579 49.51 -5.80 3.22
C PRO A 579 50.02 -5.42 4.64
N SER A 580 49.14 -5.03 5.59
CA SER A 580 48.93 -5.72 6.91
C SER A 580 48.49 -4.87 8.14
N VAL A 581 47.31 -5.21 8.69
CA VAL A 581 46.98 -5.48 10.12
C VAL A 581 47.12 -4.39 11.23
N VAL A 582 46.29 -4.53 12.28
CA VAL A 582 46.20 -3.77 13.58
C VAL A 582 45.50 -2.40 13.49
N GLY A 583 44.48 -2.02 14.27
CA GLY A 583 43.69 -2.74 15.29
C GLY A 583 43.85 -2.19 16.73
N PHE A 584 43.13 -1.13 17.12
CA PHE A 584 43.11 -0.64 18.52
C PHE A 584 41.77 -0.06 18.99
N HIS A 585 41.47 -0.32 20.28
CA HIS A 585 40.39 0.26 21.09
C HIS A 585 40.71 1.70 21.54
N PRO A 586 39.74 2.44 22.10
CA PRO A 586 39.72 2.55 23.57
C PRO A 586 38.33 2.45 24.24
N LYS A 587 38.34 1.95 25.48
CA LYS A 587 37.43 2.26 26.60
C LYS A 587 38.28 2.90 27.71
N ILE A 588 37.65 3.63 28.64
CA ILE A 588 37.93 3.82 30.10
C ILE A 588 37.37 5.20 30.51
N GLU A 589 36.27 5.22 31.29
CA GLU A 589 36.16 5.64 32.73
C GLU A 589 36.40 7.16 32.93
N ASP A 590 35.46 7.98 33.41
CA ASP A 590 34.56 7.94 34.59
C ASP A 590 35.24 8.31 35.92
N ASN A 591 34.95 9.53 36.42
CA ASN A 591 34.77 9.83 37.85
C ASN A 591 34.24 11.25 38.12
N ARG A 592 33.18 11.31 38.94
CA ARG A 592 32.98 12.09 40.20
C ARG A 592 33.79 13.39 40.49
N SER A 593 33.33 14.34 41.32
CA SER A 593 32.00 14.87 41.75
C SER A 593 32.23 15.83 42.96
N ARG A 594 31.58 17.02 42.97
CA ARG A 594 31.44 17.94 44.14
C ARG A 594 32.77 18.56 44.68
N ASP A 595 32.82 19.63 45.48
CA ASP A 595 31.82 20.43 46.23
C ASP A 595 31.91 21.96 45.91
N GLU A 596 31.32 22.82 46.76
CA GLU A 596 30.67 24.11 46.45
C GLU A 596 31.38 25.36 47.10
N PRO A 597 30.77 26.50 47.53
CA PRO A 597 31.14 27.85 47.06
C PRO A 597 31.57 28.87 48.16
N ASP A 598 31.83 30.13 47.78
CA ASP A 598 31.19 31.32 48.39
C ASP A 598 31.51 32.65 47.65
N GLU A 599 30.51 33.50 47.39
CA GLU A 599 30.41 34.88 47.94
C GLU A 599 29.15 35.66 47.44
N ASN A 600 28.29 35.90 48.43
CA ASN A 600 27.24 36.93 48.61
C ASN A 600 27.56 38.37 48.13
N ASN A 601 26.67 39.38 48.05
CA ASN A 601 25.25 39.63 48.43
C ASN A 601 24.74 40.87 47.60
N GLY A 602 23.48 41.04 47.18
CA GLY A 602 22.31 41.48 47.99
C GLY A 602 21.79 42.87 47.51
N PHE A 603 20.55 43.36 47.66
CA PHE A 603 19.24 42.90 48.18
C PHE A 603 18.09 43.74 47.51
N PRO A 604 16.77 43.40 47.62
CA PRO A 604 15.68 43.92 46.75
C PRO A 604 14.61 44.82 47.48
N PRO A 605 13.27 44.64 47.33
CA PRO A 605 12.37 45.20 46.30
C PRO A 605 11.19 46.06 46.88
N ARG A 606 10.27 46.56 46.01
CA ARG A 606 8.81 46.64 46.32
C ARG A 606 7.89 46.94 45.12
N THR A 607 6.67 46.39 45.20
CA THR A 607 5.52 46.58 44.29
C THR A 607 4.46 47.51 44.91
N VAL A 608 3.49 47.98 44.09
CA VAL A 608 2.03 48.19 44.36
C VAL A 608 1.45 49.43 43.62
N THR A 609 0.31 49.25 42.95
CA THR A 609 -0.57 50.25 42.27
C THR A 609 -1.79 50.59 43.20
N PRO A 610 -2.92 51.28 42.84
CA PRO A 610 -3.33 51.97 41.60
C PRO A 610 -4.10 53.33 41.75
N SER A 611 -4.53 53.90 40.61
CA SER A 611 -5.81 54.64 40.36
C SER A 611 -6.04 56.11 40.82
N GLY A 612 -6.70 56.90 39.94
CA GLY A 612 -7.25 58.24 40.22
C GLY A 612 -7.89 58.90 38.96
N ARG A 613 -9.08 59.54 39.07
CA ARG A 613 -9.97 59.91 37.94
C ARG A 613 -10.13 61.43 37.66
N ASN A 614 -10.13 61.80 36.36
CA ASN A 614 -11.03 62.74 35.64
C ASN A 614 -11.05 64.31 35.85
N PRO A 615 -11.63 65.10 34.89
CA PRO A 615 -11.23 66.48 34.50
C PRO A 615 -12.23 67.59 34.95
N PRO A 616 -12.30 68.85 34.36
CA PRO A 616 -12.98 69.12 33.06
C PRO A 616 -12.62 70.44 32.26
N LEU A 617 -13.39 70.71 31.18
CA LEU A 617 -13.59 71.99 30.40
C LEU A 617 -12.42 72.50 29.52
N GLY A 618 -12.57 73.13 28.34
CA GLY A 618 -13.68 73.51 27.41
C GLY A 618 -13.11 74.57 26.42
N SER A 619 -13.36 74.66 25.10
CA SER A 619 -14.61 74.83 24.35
C SER A 619 -14.32 75.21 22.86
N LEU A 620 -15.26 75.03 21.92
CA LEU A 620 -15.45 75.72 20.61
C LEU A 620 -14.28 75.80 19.56
N GLY A 621 -14.48 75.76 18.24
CA GLY A 621 -15.75 75.64 17.50
C GLY A 621 -15.86 76.17 16.06
N VAL A 622 -14.83 76.06 15.17
CA VAL A 622 -14.95 76.05 13.66
C VAL A 622 -15.39 77.41 12.99
N PRO A 623 -15.15 77.75 11.68
CA PRO A 623 -14.49 77.05 10.56
C PRO A 623 -13.31 77.74 9.79
N PHE A 624 -12.64 76.89 9.01
CA PHE A 624 -11.83 77.01 7.76
C PHE A 624 -12.17 78.11 6.70
N PRO A 625 -11.38 78.27 5.58
CA PRO A 625 -10.11 77.59 5.20
C PRO A 625 -8.95 78.50 4.72
N GLN A 626 -7.71 77.99 4.74
CA GLN A 626 -6.63 78.45 3.84
C GLN A 626 -5.80 77.29 3.25
N SER A 627 -5.47 77.46 1.96
CA SER A 627 -4.41 76.88 1.12
C SER A 627 -3.60 75.65 1.58
N ASN A 628 -3.55 74.65 0.70
CA ASN A 628 -2.66 73.48 0.75
C ASN A 628 -1.17 73.82 0.88
N GLN A 629 -0.48 73.17 1.81
CA GLN A 629 0.90 72.72 1.64
C GLN A 629 0.95 71.19 1.70
N PHE A 630 1.84 70.58 0.91
CA PHE A 630 1.97 69.13 0.78
C PHE A 630 2.47 68.47 2.08
N SER A 631 1.81 67.42 2.54
CA SER A 631 2.29 66.52 3.59
C SER A 631 2.93 65.26 3.00
N SER A 632 4.25 65.30 2.78
CA SER A 632 5.02 64.16 2.25
C SER A 632 5.31 63.04 3.27
N SER A 633 4.88 63.18 4.53
CA SER A 633 5.14 62.20 5.59
C SER A 633 4.17 61.00 5.61
N ASN A 634 2.98 61.13 5.01
CA ASN A 634 1.98 60.06 5.01
C ASN A 634 2.10 59.09 3.83
N SER A 635 2.77 59.46 2.72
CA SER A 635 3.15 58.44 1.73
C SER A 635 4.25 57.58 2.32
N VAL A 636 5.37 58.17 2.76
CA VAL A 636 6.54 57.41 3.24
C VAL A 636 6.20 56.40 4.34
N ASN A 637 5.29 56.71 5.27
CA ASN A 637 4.85 55.74 6.28
C ASN A 637 3.88 54.67 5.72
N ASN A 638 3.08 54.96 4.70
CA ASN A 638 2.30 53.94 4.00
C ASN A 638 3.20 53.07 3.12
N ASP A 639 4.14 53.69 2.40
CA ASP A 639 5.14 53.03 1.56
C ASP A 639 6.02 52.09 2.41
N LEU A 640 6.47 52.51 3.59
CA LEU A 640 7.20 51.66 4.55
C LEU A 640 6.35 50.53 5.14
N ASN A 641 5.08 50.79 5.49
CA ASN A 641 4.18 49.71 5.94
C ASN A 641 3.83 48.74 4.81
N GLU A 642 3.74 49.21 3.56
CA GLU A 642 3.51 48.38 2.38
C GLU A 642 4.77 47.58 2.02
N ILE A 643 5.97 48.12 2.25
CA ILE A 643 7.25 47.39 2.20
C ILE A 643 7.30 46.31 3.29
N ASP A 644 7.00 46.60 4.55
CA ASP A 644 7.02 45.61 5.64
C ASP A 644 6.01 44.46 5.39
N ASN A 645 4.80 44.78 4.93
CA ASN A 645 3.81 43.77 4.55
C ASN A 645 4.22 42.99 3.28
N THR A 646 4.84 43.65 2.30
CA THR A 646 5.34 42.99 1.08
C THR A 646 6.50 42.06 1.39
N LEU A 647 7.46 42.50 2.19
CA LEU A 647 8.53 41.66 2.70
C LEU A 647 7.91 40.46 3.41
N ARG A 648 6.98 40.66 4.35
CA ARG A 648 6.24 39.59 5.02
C ARG A 648 5.57 38.60 4.04
N ASP A 649 5.00 39.04 2.93
CA ASP A 649 4.39 38.15 1.93
C ASP A 649 5.44 37.34 1.12
N ILE A 650 6.58 37.92 0.74
CA ILE A 650 7.72 37.19 0.11
C ILE A 650 8.38 36.24 1.11
N ASN A 651 8.39 36.63 2.36
CA ASN A 651 8.92 35.88 3.48
C ASN A 651 7.99 34.69 3.79
N ASP A 652 6.67 34.89 3.69
CA ASP A 652 5.65 33.87 3.46
C ASP A 652 6.09 32.90 2.36
N ALA A 653 6.52 33.45 1.21
CA ALA A 653 6.75 32.72 -0.04
C ALA A 653 7.67 31.49 0.05
N VAL A 654 8.65 31.52 0.95
CA VAL A 654 9.73 30.53 1.00
C VAL A 654 9.62 29.54 2.17
N SER A 655 9.12 29.93 3.35
CA SER A 655 9.06 29.07 4.54
C SER A 655 8.28 27.76 4.31
N SER A 656 7.37 27.80 3.34
CA SER A 656 6.65 26.65 2.79
C SER A 656 7.52 25.51 2.28
N TYR A 657 8.75 25.80 1.91
CA TYR A 657 9.59 24.91 1.14
C TYR A 657 10.33 23.89 2.03
N GLU A 658 10.70 24.26 3.25
CA GLU A 658 11.19 23.29 4.24
C GLU A 658 10.17 22.20 4.56
N ASN A 659 8.88 22.59 4.54
CA ASN A 659 7.72 21.73 4.64
C ASN A 659 7.49 20.84 3.40
N LEU A 660 8.51 20.59 2.57
CA LEU A 660 8.51 19.52 1.55
C LEU A 660 8.52 18.09 2.11
N LYS A 661 8.51 17.95 3.44
CA LYS A 661 8.16 16.69 4.09
C LYS A 661 6.68 16.67 4.44
#